data_AF-A0A941X8T6-F1
#
_entry.id   AF-A0A941X8T6-F1
#
_cell.length_a   1.000
_cell.length_b   1.000
_cell.length_c   1.000
_cell.angle_alpha   90.00
_cell.angle_beta   90.00
_cell.angle_gamma   90.00
#
_symmetry.space_group_name_H-M   'P 1'
#
loop_
_entity.id
_entity.type
_entity.pdbx_description
1 polymer ?
#
loop_
_entity_poly.entity_id
_entity_poly.type
_entity_poly.pdbx_seq_one_letter_code
_entity_poly.pdbx_strand_id
1 'polypeptide(L)'
;MKQKLSCLTLSIALLASSNWCNATNRYVSAGCDGDGLSWATAKGSIKSAVESCHTGDTVFVSSGLYNEYVSIVDGVNILGGYNADTGARDIETFETILDGTGLGKYLIVKYDSPCENPTLIEGLTLQNAEHSSDGGAAYIRANITLSKCRIKNCKGQNGGGVFNDGGVIKDCIIELCSSTSSGGAIRNSGGIVENCIMRGNQGKYGTIRNENGGIVRNCIIHNNSATVSGWPNSGGIYNPSGIVANCIIACNYGSQYAAIHSEGKTINTICWNNQAEEGFGDPIAFIEGNGSSHNAAVSGFADAKDALTLSSINTDATGPNFKSPTLFIGIPTSAADIEAMRAADWTFSNNSPCIDKGVADNDAPAYDIKGTVRPKGTGYDLGAYEYDPEAKDVAVQSVSLTLKSLSIEEEQQQWLSAIVLPSDASNKKVSWNSLNNSIAVVEGGLVTGKGIGETKIIVTTLDGNFKDTCHITVTEKPVIIIHPDVLEADKLSQDDYTIPSYIKMLMAKEAARADSSQINLLALKEEVQALVPKGMPYCVVTNINGDPSTRMAFAWFTNSGISSGKVQIVAKSNAVESDFTNATEIEAAHQAANNLNYAVSTSGILKAAALPTNTKFNYTSHKAIATGLTPNTTYSYRVGYDGNWSDIKSFITANTNKEEFKFLYMTDSHIMDNEYVENARWSAITAAQQVPDAKFLLFTGDFVETGTEQNSEWEWEQWFEVSMKPLLSRMALAPTDGNHDDTPNLNYTYHFNTDKTFNETATVKPQFDGITYSFVYGDALFMVYSHQDFWRGSYSYANGTSTYLSNDVANWFRDQVEKYPDTKWRIAAVHKNLFTGSGHQTDEDGALFRATLLPVFQELNIDFVIQGHDHIYEVMGPINNTTKTIVPGSVTNVELVSPDSNKNPKGQQGGTFNVKDGTLYFVNGTCGRKRYYPYTQDEMEAGFDKHKVEGYWDLFTGKYGQPGAPAFSEISVSSSEIEVKTYTSDANAQATLFDTFKIVKNGNTGIEENKQSAKLYPTYAKDKINTTESDIIRVNAIDLTGKIYPLPFDNQHIDVSNLTDGIYVVQIFTNEKTRSERIVKTSR
;
A
#
# COMPACT_ATOMS: atom_id res chain seq x y z
N MET A 1 -6.13 37.78 54.23
CA MET A 1 -7.09 37.58 55.33
C MET A 1 -7.72 36.20 55.19
N LYS A 2 -7.64 35.39 56.26
CA LYS A 2 -8.59 34.36 56.78
C LYS A 2 -9.36 33.49 55.77
N GLN A 3 -9.12 32.18 55.69
CA GLN A 3 -9.59 31.06 56.55
C GLN A 3 -11.09 30.68 56.41
N LYS A 4 -11.29 29.41 55.96
CA LYS A 4 -12.06 28.31 56.58
C LYS A 4 -13.60 28.18 56.41
N LEU A 5 -13.99 26.95 56.01
CA LEU A 5 -15.06 26.04 56.51
C LEU A 5 -16.54 26.53 56.42
N SER A 6 -17.61 25.75 56.27
CA SER A 6 -17.92 24.31 56.09
C SER A 6 -19.47 24.15 56.05
N CYS A 7 -19.97 23.04 55.48
CA CYS A 7 -21.19 22.28 55.86
C CYS A 7 -22.63 22.65 55.38
N LEU A 8 -23.29 21.62 54.79
CA LEU A 8 -24.68 21.06 54.98
C LEU A 8 -25.91 21.99 54.75
N THR A 9 -27.05 21.62 54.14
CA THR A 9 -27.86 20.38 54.13
C THR A 9 -29.00 20.42 53.07
N LEU A 10 -29.28 19.26 52.45
CA LEU A 10 -30.55 18.55 52.18
C LEU A 10 -31.84 19.22 51.59
N SER A 11 -32.43 18.58 50.55
CA SER A 11 -33.85 18.15 50.40
C SER A 11 -34.11 17.53 49.00
N ILE A 12 -33.95 16.21 48.81
CA ILE A 12 -34.99 15.17 48.54
C ILE A 12 -36.04 15.49 47.46
N ALA A 13 -36.00 14.74 46.35
CA ALA A 13 -37.19 14.42 45.53
C ALA A 13 -37.01 13.12 44.71
N LEU A 14 -37.90 12.16 45.01
CA LEU A 14 -38.38 11.01 44.23
C LEU A 14 -37.49 9.80 43.92
N LEU A 15 -37.84 8.74 44.65
CA LEU A 15 -37.70 7.31 44.36
C LEU A 15 -38.04 6.96 42.90
N ALA A 16 -37.02 6.63 42.12
CA ALA A 16 -37.06 5.46 41.25
C ALA A 16 -36.11 4.45 41.88
N SER A 17 -36.63 3.28 42.23
CA SER A 17 -35.84 2.14 42.69
C SER A 17 -34.88 1.71 41.58
N SER A 18 -33.66 2.25 41.56
CA SER A 18 -32.55 1.56 40.92
C SER A 18 -32.19 0.40 41.85
N ASN A 19 -32.58 -0.81 41.44
CA ASN A 19 -31.93 -2.01 41.94
C ASN A 19 -30.43 -1.83 41.65
N TRP A 20 -29.66 -1.48 42.68
CA TRP A 20 -28.25 -1.83 42.71
C TRP A 20 -28.25 -3.36 42.74
N CYS A 21 -28.23 -3.97 41.55
CA CYS A 21 -27.93 -5.38 41.43
C CYS A 21 -26.53 -5.54 42.06
N ASN A 22 -26.43 -6.31 43.15
CA ASN A 22 -25.12 -6.65 43.68
C ASN A 22 -24.32 -7.31 42.53
N ALA A 23 -23.09 -6.86 42.32
CA ALA A 23 -22.17 -7.50 41.37
C ALA A 23 -22.23 -9.02 41.56
N THR A 24 -22.55 -9.74 40.49
CA THR A 24 -22.78 -11.17 40.56
C THR A 24 -21.59 -11.91 39.96
N ASN A 25 -21.11 -12.92 40.68
CA ASN A 25 -20.05 -13.78 40.22
C ASN A 25 -20.61 -14.79 39.21
N ARG A 26 -19.88 -15.02 38.12
CA ARG A 26 -20.10 -16.14 37.20
C ARG A 26 -18.89 -17.07 37.21
N TYR A 27 -19.13 -18.37 37.22
CA TYR A 27 -18.08 -19.38 37.25
C TYR A 27 -18.12 -20.23 35.98
N VAL A 28 -16.96 -20.42 35.37
CA VAL A 28 -16.80 -21.12 34.08
C VAL A 28 -15.77 -22.24 34.21
N SER A 29 -16.14 -23.45 33.83
CA SER A 29 -15.25 -24.62 33.79
C SER A 29 -15.47 -25.43 32.53
N ALA A 30 -14.39 -25.76 31.82
CA ALA A 30 -14.45 -26.44 30.54
C ALA A 30 -15.22 -27.77 30.65
N GLY A 31 -16.12 -28.03 29.70
CA GLY A 31 -16.92 -29.26 29.65
C GLY A 31 -18.13 -29.32 30.59
N CYS A 32 -18.43 -28.25 31.34
CA CYS A 32 -19.65 -28.15 32.17
C CYS A 32 -20.83 -27.52 31.41
N ASP A 33 -22.05 -27.63 31.93
CA ASP A 33 -23.28 -27.08 31.33
C ASP A 33 -24.23 -26.42 32.34
N GLY A 34 -23.71 -26.04 33.52
CA GLY A 34 -24.50 -25.48 34.62
C GLY A 34 -24.93 -24.02 34.47
N ASP A 35 -25.55 -23.47 35.53
CA ASP A 35 -26.09 -22.11 35.56
C ASP A 35 -25.04 -21.00 35.74
N GLY A 36 -23.83 -21.36 36.17
CA GLY A 36 -22.70 -20.46 36.41
C GLY A 36 -22.72 -19.74 37.75
N LEU A 37 -23.58 -20.13 38.70
CA LEU A 37 -23.71 -19.46 40.01
C LEU A 37 -22.66 -19.90 41.05
N SER A 38 -21.99 -21.03 40.82
CA SER A 38 -20.92 -21.56 41.66
C SER A 38 -19.97 -22.44 40.84
N TRP A 39 -18.80 -22.81 41.38
CA TRP A 39 -17.93 -23.81 40.75
C TRP A 39 -18.62 -25.17 40.53
N ALA A 40 -19.50 -25.58 41.44
CA ALA A 40 -20.25 -26.84 41.32
C ALA A 40 -21.31 -26.82 40.20
N THR A 41 -21.74 -25.62 39.79
CA THR A 41 -22.73 -25.41 38.73
C THR A 41 -22.15 -24.56 37.60
N ALA A 42 -20.84 -24.63 37.34
CA ALA A 42 -20.15 -23.76 36.38
C ALA A 42 -20.68 -23.92 34.95
N LYS A 43 -20.61 -22.83 34.17
CA LYS A 43 -20.87 -22.85 32.71
C LYS A 43 -19.68 -23.45 31.96
N GLY A 44 -19.94 -24.06 30.80
CA GLY A 44 -18.90 -24.62 29.92
C GLY A 44 -18.20 -23.61 29.01
N SER A 45 -18.81 -22.44 28.81
CA SER A 45 -18.37 -21.45 27.82
C SER A 45 -18.21 -20.08 28.49
N ILE A 46 -17.05 -19.46 28.26
CA ILE A 46 -16.72 -18.11 28.68
C ILE A 46 -17.64 -17.13 27.97
N LYS A 47 -17.85 -17.32 26.66
CA LYS A 47 -18.76 -16.49 25.85
C LYS A 47 -20.15 -16.45 26.47
N SER A 48 -20.75 -17.61 26.73
CA SER A 48 -22.10 -17.70 27.30
C SER A 48 -22.22 -17.08 28.70
N ALA A 49 -21.14 -17.13 29.49
CA ALA A 49 -21.10 -16.50 30.80
C ALA A 49 -21.06 -14.98 30.69
N VAL A 50 -20.16 -14.45 29.84
CA VAL A 50 -19.99 -13.01 29.59
C VAL A 50 -21.26 -12.41 29.00
N GLU A 51 -21.91 -13.08 28.03
CA GLU A 51 -23.18 -12.62 27.42
C GLU A 51 -24.34 -12.55 28.43
N SER A 52 -24.24 -13.22 29.58
CA SER A 52 -25.25 -13.17 30.66
C SER A 52 -24.95 -12.14 31.75
N CYS A 53 -23.82 -11.44 31.65
CA CYS A 53 -23.35 -10.48 32.64
C CYS A 53 -23.83 -9.06 32.34
N HIS A 54 -23.82 -8.23 33.38
CA HIS A 54 -24.09 -6.80 33.31
C HIS A 54 -22.88 -6.04 33.90
N THR A 55 -22.80 -4.74 33.61
CA THR A 55 -21.78 -3.84 34.14
C THR A 55 -21.57 -4.03 35.65
N GLY A 56 -20.33 -4.30 36.06
CA GLY A 56 -19.93 -4.57 37.45
C GLY A 56 -19.77 -6.07 37.78
N ASP A 57 -20.28 -6.99 36.95
CA ASP A 57 -20.14 -8.43 37.15
C ASP A 57 -18.69 -8.92 36.91
N THR A 58 -18.38 -10.11 37.43
CA THR A 58 -17.07 -10.76 37.23
C THR A 58 -17.25 -12.23 36.86
N VAL A 59 -16.56 -12.64 35.79
CA VAL A 59 -16.48 -14.01 35.30
C VAL A 59 -15.15 -14.63 35.75
N PHE A 60 -15.23 -15.64 36.61
CA PHE A 60 -14.09 -16.46 37.05
C PHE A 60 -14.00 -17.71 36.18
N VAL A 61 -12.82 -17.94 35.60
CA VAL A 61 -12.61 -19.01 34.63
C VAL A 61 -11.55 -19.97 35.17
N SER A 62 -11.89 -21.26 35.21
CA SER A 62 -10.94 -22.28 35.66
C SER A 62 -9.87 -22.57 34.60
N SER A 63 -8.83 -23.28 35.01
CA SER A 63 -7.85 -23.85 34.10
C SER A 63 -8.53 -24.78 33.10
N GLY A 64 -8.18 -24.66 31.83
CA GLY A 64 -8.81 -25.44 30.77
C GLY A 64 -8.59 -24.83 29.40
N LEU A 65 -8.94 -25.60 28.37
CA LEU A 65 -8.92 -25.16 26.98
C LEU A 65 -10.33 -24.79 26.54
N TYR A 66 -10.48 -23.56 26.05
CA TYR A 66 -11.72 -22.99 25.56
C TYR A 66 -11.51 -22.58 24.09
N ASN A 67 -12.22 -23.24 23.17
CA ASN A 67 -12.13 -22.96 21.74
C ASN A 67 -13.36 -22.15 21.30
N GLU A 68 -13.32 -20.85 21.57
CA GLU A 68 -14.42 -19.93 21.30
C GLU A 68 -13.89 -18.49 21.16
N TYR A 69 -14.67 -17.62 20.52
CA TYR A 69 -14.44 -16.18 20.61
C TYR A 69 -15.32 -15.59 21.72
N VAL A 70 -14.82 -14.53 22.36
CA VAL A 70 -15.50 -13.82 23.44
C VAL A 70 -15.70 -12.37 23.04
N SER A 71 -16.96 -11.97 22.94
CA SER A 71 -17.34 -10.55 22.84
C SER A 71 -17.39 -9.95 24.23
N ILE A 72 -16.59 -8.91 24.47
CA ILE A 72 -16.55 -8.21 25.76
C ILE A 72 -17.91 -7.53 26.01
N VAL A 73 -18.34 -7.50 27.27
CA VAL A 73 -19.47 -6.69 27.74
C VAL A 73 -18.94 -5.55 28.60
N ASP A 74 -19.44 -4.34 28.38
CA ASP A 74 -18.94 -3.13 29.04
C ASP A 74 -19.07 -3.19 30.57
N GLY A 75 -17.92 -3.07 31.25
CA GLY A 75 -17.78 -3.12 32.70
C GLY A 75 -17.79 -4.54 33.30
N VAL A 76 -17.63 -5.60 32.49
CA VAL A 76 -17.57 -6.99 32.97
C VAL A 76 -16.13 -7.48 33.01
N ASN A 77 -15.67 -7.93 34.18
CA ASN A 77 -14.32 -8.47 34.33
C ASN A 77 -14.25 -9.96 33.97
N ILE A 78 -13.15 -10.40 33.36
CA ILE A 78 -12.86 -11.81 33.05
C ILE A 78 -11.53 -12.19 33.68
N LEU A 79 -11.55 -13.12 34.63
CA LEU A 79 -10.40 -13.52 35.42
C LEU A 79 -10.12 -15.01 35.27
N GLY A 80 -9.03 -15.35 34.60
CA GLY A 80 -8.50 -16.72 34.51
C GLY A 80 -7.62 -17.09 35.70
N GLY A 81 -7.15 -18.35 35.69
CA GLY A 81 -6.18 -18.83 36.68
C GLY A 81 -6.78 -19.59 37.86
N TYR A 82 -7.99 -20.14 37.76
CA TYR A 82 -8.64 -20.79 38.89
C TYR A 82 -8.61 -22.33 38.82
N ASN A 83 -8.48 -22.96 39.97
CA ASN A 83 -8.79 -24.38 40.13
C ASN A 83 -10.26 -24.54 40.54
N ALA A 84 -11.06 -25.23 39.71
CA ALA A 84 -12.50 -25.36 39.95
C ALA A 84 -12.86 -26.15 41.23
N ASP A 85 -12.01 -27.12 41.63
CA ASP A 85 -12.29 -27.98 42.79
C ASP A 85 -12.06 -27.26 44.12
N THR A 86 -11.05 -26.40 44.16
CA THR A 86 -10.58 -25.74 45.39
C THR A 86 -10.94 -24.26 45.45
N GLY A 87 -11.25 -23.64 44.32
CA GLY A 87 -11.42 -22.20 44.18
C GLY A 87 -10.13 -21.39 44.31
N ALA A 88 -8.97 -22.05 44.46
CA ALA A 88 -7.68 -21.40 44.53
C ALA A 88 -7.34 -20.71 43.19
N ARG A 89 -6.70 -19.54 43.25
CA ARG A 89 -6.24 -18.81 42.07
C ARG A 89 -4.73 -18.74 42.03
N ASP A 90 -4.16 -19.19 40.92
CA ASP A 90 -2.76 -19.08 40.56
C ASP A 90 -2.66 -19.14 39.02
N ILE A 91 -2.38 -18.00 38.40
CA ILE A 91 -2.35 -17.87 36.93
C ILE A 91 -1.17 -18.63 36.28
N GLU A 92 -0.15 -18.96 37.06
CA GLU A 92 1.01 -19.73 36.60
C GLU A 92 0.71 -21.22 36.63
N THR A 93 0.04 -21.68 37.69
CA THR A 93 -0.27 -23.10 37.89
C THR A 93 -1.54 -23.55 37.17
N PHE A 94 -2.56 -22.68 37.08
CA PHE A 94 -3.90 -23.02 36.59
C PHE A 94 -4.21 -22.32 35.26
N GLU A 95 -3.49 -22.66 34.20
CA GLU A 95 -3.59 -21.97 32.90
C GLU A 95 -5.01 -22.03 32.29
N THR A 96 -5.60 -20.87 32.03
CA THR A 96 -6.86 -20.70 31.28
C THR A 96 -6.53 -20.31 29.84
N ILE A 97 -6.79 -21.21 28.88
CA ILE A 97 -6.40 -21.04 27.48
C ILE A 97 -7.64 -20.79 26.62
N LEU A 98 -7.66 -19.66 25.92
CA LEU A 98 -8.62 -19.33 24.88
C LEU A 98 -7.94 -19.48 23.51
N ASP A 99 -8.36 -20.48 22.75
CA ASP A 99 -7.65 -20.97 21.56
C ASP A 99 -8.48 -20.74 20.28
N GLY A 100 -7.86 -20.12 19.28
CA GLY A 100 -8.50 -19.75 18.01
C GLY A 100 -8.49 -20.83 16.91
N THR A 101 -7.90 -21.99 17.17
CA THR A 101 -7.73 -23.04 16.16
C THR A 101 -9.07 -23.46 15.57
N GLY A 102 -9.18 -23.43 14.24
CA GLY A 102 -10.40 -23.85 13.54
C GLY A 102 -11.58 -22.88 13.64
N LEU A 103 -11.42 -21.70 14.27
CA LEU A 103 -12.49 -20.70 14.33
C LEU A 103 -12.61 -19.85 13.06
N GLY A 104 -11.60 -19.86 12.19
CA GLY A 104 -11.52 -18.96 11.03
C GLY A 104 -10.76 -17.67 11.36
N LYS A 105 -10.94 -16.62 10.57
CA LYS A 105 -10.26 -15.33 10.78
C LYS A 105 -11.01 -14.43 11.75
N TYR A 106 -11.13 -14.84 13.01
CA TYR A 106 -11.83 -14.09 14.06
C TYR A 106 -10.90 -13.71 15.20
N LEU A 107 -11.15 -12.53 15.77
CA LEU A 107 -10.62 -12.14 17.06
C LEU A 107 -11.13 -13.10 18.14
N ILE A 108 -10.25 -13.56 19.01
CA ILE A 108 -10.66 -14.37 20.17
C ILE A 108 -11.24 -13.48 21.27
N VAL A 109 -10.79 -12.23 21.36
CA VAL A 109 -11.34 -11.19 22.25
C VAL A 109 -11.69 -9.96 21.42
N LYS A 110 -12.98 -9.62 21.36
CA LYS A 110 -13.50 -8.54 20.50
C LYS A 110 -14.39 -7.58 21.29
N TYR A 111 -14.35 -6.30 20.92
CA TYR A 111 -15.40 -5.36 21.28
C TYR A 111 -15.72 -4.41 20.12
N ASP A 112 -17.00 -4.32 19.75
CA ASP A 112 -17.46 -3.59 18.56
C ASP A 112 -17.63 -2.07 18.78
N SER A 113 -17.68 -1.62 20.05
CA SER A 113 -17.79 -0.21 20.45
C SER A 113 -16.64 0.18 21.40
N PRO A 114 -16.45 1.43 21.80
CA PRO A 114 -15.54 1.78 22.91
C PRO A 114 -16.17 1.51 24.29
N CYS A 115 -15.44 0.93 25.25
CA CYS A 115 -15.96 0.69 26.60
C CYS A 115 -16.05 2.00 27.38
N GLU A 116 -17.22 2.33 27.93
CA GLU A 116 -17.41 3.49 28.82
C GLU A 116 -17.01 3.15 30.26
N ASN A 117 -17.07 1.87 30.64
CA ASN A 117 -16.77 1.40 31.98
C ASN A 117 -15.45 0.60 32.03
N PRO A 118 -14.68 0.69 33.14
CA PRO A 118 -13.47 -0.10 33.32
C PRO A 118 -13.74 -1.60 33.18
N THR A 119 -13.02 -2.25 32.25
CA THR A 119 -13.19 -3.66 31.93
C THR A 119 -11.83 -4.37 32.00
N LEU A 120 -11.68 -5.33 32.92
CA LEU A 120 -10.42 -6.05 33.14
C LEU A 120 -10.48 -7.47 32.57
N ILE A 121 -9.49 -7.81 31.75
CA ILE A 121 -9.21 -9.18 31.33
C ILE A 121 -7.85 -9.56 31.93
N GLU A 122 -7.85 -10.52 32.86
CA GLU A 122 -6.63 -10.89 33.58
C GLU A 122 -6.37 -12.41 33.60
N GLY A 123 -5.13 -12.81 33.33
CA GLY A 123 -4.67 -14.19 33.55
C GLY A 123 -5.13 -15.21 32.50
N LEU A 124 -5.35 -14.76 31.26
CA LEU A 124 -5.70 -15.64 30.14
C LEU A 124 -4.50 -15.87 29.21
N THR A 125 -4.43 -17.07 28.64
CA THR A 125 -3.60 -17.37 27.47
C THR A 125 -4.47 -17.28 26.22
N LEU A 126 -4.19 -16.33 25.33
CA LEU A 126 -4.81 -16.20 24.01
C LEU A 126 -3.87 -16.79 22.96
N GLN A 127 -4.30 -17.81 22.21
CA GLN A 127 -3.40 -18.49 21.26
C GLN A 127 -4.05 -18.92 19.95
N ASN A 128 -3.22 -19.10 18.92
CA ASN A 128 -3.59 -19.73 17.64
C ASN A 128 -4.74 -19.05 16.89
N ALA A 129 -4.87 -17.72 16.99
CA ALA A 129 -5.86 -16.96 16.22
C ALA A 129 -5.27 -16.20 15.05
N GLU A 130 -6.12 -16.03 14.03
CA GLU A 130 -5.84 -15.20 12.88
C GLU A 130 -6.95 -14.15 12.72
N HIS A 131 -6.61 -12.91 12.36
CA HIS A 131 -7.57 -11.90 11.93
C HIS A 131 -7.08 -11.17 10.68
N SER A 132 -8.00 -10.85 9.78
CA SER A 132 -7.66 -10.25 8.49
C SER A 132 -7.49 -8.73 8.50
N SER A 133 -8.00 -8.02 9.51
CA SER A 133 -8.02 -6.54 9.53
C SER A 133 -7.45 -5.90 10.79
N ASP A 134 -7.33 -6.64 11.90
CA ASP A 134 -7.07 -6.08 13.23
C ASP A 134 -5.97 -6.89 13.94
N GLY A 135 -5.96 -6.85 15.27
CA GLY A 135 -5.13 -7.69 16.13
C GLY A 135 -5.34 -9.19 15.83
N GLY A 136 -4.32 -10.03 15.94
CA GLY A 136 -4.52 -11.47 15.73
C GLY A 136 -5.35 -12.14 16.82
N ALA A 137 -5.13 -11.77 18.09
CA ALA A 137 -5.82 -12.33 19.25
C ALA A 137 -6.92 -11.42 19.79
N ALA A 138 -6.62 -10.12 19.89
CA ALA A 138 -7.49 -9.16 20.56
C ALA A 138 -7.50 -7.79 19.89
N TYR A 139 -8.66 -7.13 19.94
CA TYR A 139 -8.81 -5.71 19.66
C TYR A 139 -9.40 -5.03 20.89
N ILE A 140 -8.66 -4.10 21.49
CA ILE A 140 -9.00 -3.47 22.76
C ILE A 140 -9.10 -1.96 22.58
N ARG A 141 -10.10 -1.35 23.21
CA ARG A 141 -10.44 0.07 23.03
C ARG A 141 -10.74 0.75 24.37
N ALA A 142 -10.33 2.01 24.50
CA ALA A 142 -10.69 2.88 25.62
C ALA A 142 -10.46 2.25 27.02
N ASN A 143 -11.50 2.01 27.82
CA ASN A 143 -11.36 1.58 29.23
C ASN A 143 -11.07 0.07 29.43
N ILE A 144 -10.61 -0.63 28.40
CA ILE A 144 -10.23 -2.06 28.50
C ILE A 144 -8.78 -2.19 28.98
N THR A 145 -8.57 -3.03 29.98
CA THR A 145 -7.24 -3.44 30.47
C THR A 145 -7.01 -4.93 30.25
N LEU A 146 -5.98 -5.28 29.49
CA LEU A 146 -5.40 -6.62 29.46
C LEU A 146 -4.24 -6.68 30.44
N SER A 147 -4.32 -7.58 31.42
CA SER A 147 -3.36 -7.66 32.52
C SER A 147 -2.88 -9.10 32.69
N LYS A 148 -1.57 -9.34 32.82
CA LYS A 148 -1.04 -10.70 33.11
C LYS A 148 -1.53 -11.78 32.13
N CYS A 149 -1.73 -11.40 30.87
CA CYS A 149 -2.14 -12.31 29.82
C CYS A 149 -0.94 -12.78 29.00
N ARG A 150 -1.06 -13.97 28.43
CA ARG A 150 -0.10 -14.53 27.47
C ARG A 150 -0.76 -14.55 26.10
N ILE A 151 -0.16 -13.89 25.11
CA ILE A 151 -0.64 -13.92 23.73
C ILE A 151 0.42 -14.62 22.90
N LYS A 152 0.08 -15.77 22.30
CA LYS A 152 1.09 -16.56 21.58
C LYS A 152 0.59 -17.15 20.27
N ASN A 153 1.46 -17.16 19.27
CA ASN A 153 1.18 -17.78 17.96
C ASN A 153 -0.09 -17.22 17.29
N CYS A 154 -0.26 -15.90 17.31
CA CYS A 154 -1.39 -15.23 16.67
C CYS A 154 -0.95 -14.45 15.43
N LYS A 155 -1.89 -14.21 14.50
CA LYS A 155 -1.62 -13.52 13.24
C LYS A 155 -2.65 -12.44 12.97
N GLY A 156 -2.22 -11.20 12.80
CA GLY A 156 -3.12 -10.06 12.55
C GLY A 156 -2.66 -9.22 11.37
N GLN A 157 -3.50 -8.29 10.91
CA GLN A 157 -3.03 -7.25 10.00
C GLN A 157 -2.44 -6.06 10.78
N ASN A 158 -3.12 -5.61 11.84
CA ASN A 158 -2.77 -4.42 12.61
C ASN A 158 -2.51 -4.78 14.08
N GLY A 159 -1.34 -5.35 14.35
CA GLY A 159 -1.01 -6.03 15.62
C GLY A 159 -1.03 -7.54 15.45
N GLY A 160 0.12 -8.22 15.41
CA GLY A 160 0.11 -9.67 15.26
C GLY A 160 -0.56 -10.40 16.43
N GLY A 161 -0.45 -9.84 17.63
CA GLY A 161 -1.20 -10.25 18.81
C GLY A 161 -2.38 -9.33 19.11
N VAL A 162 -2.11 -8.04 19.34
CA VAL A 162 -3.14 -7.11 19.85
C VAL A 162 -3.14 -5.80 19.08
N PHE A 163 -4.35 -5.33 18.72
CA PHE A 163 -4.57 -3.93 18.38
C PHE A 163 -5.06 -3.20 19.63
N ASN A 164 -4.30 -2.22 20.10
CA ASN A 164 -4.66 -1.34 21.21
C ASN A 164 -5.04 0.06 20.71
N ASP A 165 -6.30 0.46 20.89
CA ASP A 165 -6.86 1.76 20.52
C ASP A 165 -7.33 2.51 21.78
N GLY A 166 -6.38 3.14 22.48
CA GLY A 166 -6.62 3.87 23.74
C GLY A 166 -6.76 3.01 25.00
N GLY A 167 -6.59 1.69 24.92
CA GLY A 167 -6.62 0.76 26.05
C GLY A 167 -5.30 0.59 26.79
N VAL A 168 -5.28 -0.31 27.78
CA VAL A 168 -4.10 -0.62 28.61
C VAL A 168 -3.71 -2.10 28.44
N ILE A 169 -2.46 -2.35 28.09
CA ILE A 169 -1.84 -3.68 28.09
C ILE A 169 -0.74 -3.65 29.15
N LYS A 170 -0.86 -4.47 30.20
CA LYS A 170 0.13 -4.49 31.26
C LYS A 170 0.50 -5.88 31.77
N ASP A 171 1.75 -6.04 32.18
CA ASP A 171 2.25 -7.29 32.76
C ASP A 171 2.06 -8.51 31.83
N CYS A 172 1.99 -8.28 30.50
CA CYS A 172 1.67 -9.31 29.51
C CYS A 172 2.92 -9.84 28.80
N ILE A 173 2.83 -11.08 28.29
CA ILE A 173 3.83 -11.67 27.39
C ILE A 173 3.18 -11.87 26.02
N ILE A 174 3.78 -11.30 24.97
CA ILE A 174 3.34 -11.48 23.59
C ILE A 174 4.47 -12.13 22.79
N GLU A 175 4.24 -13.35 22.29
CA GLU A 175 5.30 -14.11 21.64
C GLU A 175 4.87 -14.88 20.40
N LEU A 176 5.80 -15.04 19.45
CA LEU A 176 5.57 -15.83 18.23
C LEU A 176 4.38 -15.35 17.38
N CYS A 177 4.00 -14.08 17.50
CA CYS A 177 2.92 -13.50 16.71
C CYS A 177 3.45 -12.89 15.40
N SER A 178 2.58 -12.77 14.39
CA SER A 178 2.96 -12.21 13.09
C SER A 178 1.96 -11.18 12.55
N SER A 179 2.45 -10.15 11.86
CA SER A 179 1.64 -9.14 11.19
C SER A 179 2.06 -8.89 9.74
N THR A 180 1.08 -8.67 8.88
CA THR A 180 1.29 -8.30 7.46
C THR A 180 1.34 -6.79 7.20
N SER A 181 0.90 -5.94 8.13
CA SER A 181 0.83 -4.48 7.93
C SER A 181 1.57 -3.69 9.00
N SER A 182 1.22 -3.85 10.28
CA SER A 182 1.81 -3.04 11.36
C SER A 182 1.88 -3.76 12.70
N GLY A 183 2.98 -3.58 13.44
CA GLY A 183 3.17 -4.12 14.79
C GLY A 183 3.13 -5.66 14.87
N GLY A 184 4.28 -6.33 14.80
CA GLY A 184 4.36 -7.79 14.85
C GLY A 184 3.76 -8.41 16.12
N ALA A 185 3.81 -7.70 17.23
CA ALA A 185 3.10 -8.04 18.47
C ALA A 185 1.90 -7.10 18.68
N ILE A 186 2.15 -5.79 18.68
CA ILE A 186 1.17 -4.78 19.08
C ILE A 186 1.17 -3.62 18.09
N ARG A 187 -0.02 -3.20 17.66
CA ARG A 187 -0.25 -1.84 17.19
C ARG A 187 -0.87 -1.03 18.32
N ASN A 188 -0.19 0.01 18.78
CA ASN A 188 -0.62 0.87 19.88
C ASN A 188 -0.95 2.27 19.36
N SER A 189 -2.24 2.63 19.36
CA SER A 189 -2.76 3.94 18.97
C SER A 189 -3.33 4.63 20.20
N GLY A 190 -2.63 5.63 20.74
CA GLY A 190 -3.08 6.42 21.91
C GLY A 190 -3.25 5.65 23.22
N GLY A 191 -2.89 4.36 23.27
CA GLY A 191 -3.00 3.49 24.45
C GLY A 191 -1.70 3.35 25.25
N ILE A 192 -1.75 2.56 26.33
CA ILE A 192 -0.62 2.29 27.22
C ILE A 192 -0.19 0.83 27.11
N VAL A 193 1.11 0.61 26.94
CA VAL A 193 1.77 -0.69 27.01
C VAL A 193 2.84 -0.63 28.11
N GLU A 194 2.66 -1.40 29.19
CA GLU A 194 3.47 -1.29 30.41
C GLU A 194 3.92 -2.66 30.91
N ASN A 195 5.17 -2.80 31.39
CA ASN A 195 5.67 -4.03 32.01
C ASN A 195 5.51 -5.30 31.15
N CYS A 196 5.57 -5.16 29.82
CA CYS A 196 5.32 -6.27 28.90
C CYS A 196 6.62 -6.85 28.33
N ILE A 197 6.58 -8.14 27.96
CA ILE A 197 7.66 -8.82 27.25
C ILE A 197 7.15 -9.20 25.86
N MET A 198 7.85 -8.75 24.81
CA MET A 198 7.54 -9.07 23.42
C MET A 198 8.71 -9.78 22.75
N ARG A 199 8.49 -11.03 22.33
CA ARG A 199 9.58 -11.86 21.80
C ARG A 199 9.22 -12.83 20.69
N GLY A 200 10.10 -13.02 19.72
CA GLY A 200 9.86 -13.96 18.63
C GLY A 200 8.77 -13.51 17.64
N ASN A 201 8.41 -12.23 17.62
CA ASN A 201 7.33 -11.72 16.77
C ASN A 201 7.85 -11.24 15.41
N GLN A 202 6.97 -11.24 14.41
CA GLN A 202 7.28 -10.81 13.05
C GLN A 202 6.33 -9.70 12.57
N GLY A 203 6.83 -8.60 12.02
CA GLY A 203 5.98 -7.51 11.52
C GLY A 203 6.55 -6.76 10.32
N LYS A 204 5.84 -5.74 9.84
CA LYS A 204 6.31 -4.80 8.80
C LYS A 204 6.88 -3.50 9.39
N TYR A 205 6.28 -2.99 10.47
CA TYR A 205 6.70 -1.76 11.17
C TYR A 205 6.97 -2.04 12.66
N GLY A 206 8.03 -2.78 12.95
CA GLY A 206 8.37 -3.14 14.33
C GLY A 206 7.56 -4.30 14.88
N THR A 207 8.03 -4.78 16.01
CA THR A 207 7.24 -5.58 16.96
C THR A 207 6.13 -4.74 17.55
N ILE A 208 6.42 -3.46 17.82
CA ILE A 208 5.46 -2.48 18.29
C ILE A 208 5.44 -1.32 17.30
N ARG A 209 4.24 -0.97 16.82
CA ARG A 209 3.98 0.33 16.21
C ARG A 209 3.27 1.22 17.22
N ASN A 210 3.91 2.30 17.67
CA ASN A 210 3.39 3.24 18.66
C ASN A 210 3.06 4.58 18.00
N GLU A 211 1.78 4.97 18.02
CA GLU A 211 1.30 6.16 17.32
C GLU A 211 0.21 6.89 18.11
N ASN A 212 -0.17 8.07 17.62
CA ASN A 212 -1.22 8.92 18.20
C ASN A 212 -1.01 9.23 19.68
N GLY A 213 0.25 9.43 20.09
CA GLY A 213 0.60 9.75 21.47
C GLY A 213 0.59 8.56 22.44
N GLY A 214 0.62 7.32 21.93
CA GLY A 214 0.70 6.12 22.75
C GLY A 214 1.95 6.07 23.64
N ILE A 215 1.88 5.28 24.73
CA ILE A 215 2.94 5.12 25.72
C ILE A 215 3.41 3.67 25.76
N VAL A 216 4.71 3.44 25.60
CA VAL A 216 5.37 2.16 25.80
C VAL A 216 6.41 2.30 26.90
N ARG A 217 6.28 1.59 28.01
CA ARG A 217 7.23 1.71 29.12
C ARG A 217 7.51 0.45 29.89
N ASN A 218 8.69 0.34 30.49
CA ASN A 218 9.15 -0.84 31.23
C ASN A 218 9.04 -2.15 30.43
N CYS A 219 9.19 -2.10 29.10
CA CYS A 219 9.01 -3.27 28.25
C CYS A 219 10.35 -3.90 27.85
N ILE A 220 10.33 -5.20 27.60
CA ILE A 220 11.47 -5.96 27.05
C ILE A 220 11.07 -6.49 25.67
N ILE A 221 11.72 -5.99 24.62
CA ILE A 221 11.44 -6.28 23.23
C ILE A 221 12.66 -6.99 22.65
N HIS A 222 12.56 -8.31 22.45
CA HIS A 222 13.72 -9.06 21.97
C HIS A 222 13.45 -10.21 21.00
N ASN A 223 14.42 -10.53 20.14
CA ASN A 223 14.31 -11.64 19.19
C ASN A 223 13.12 -11.52 18.24
N ASN A 224 12.83 -10.31 17.79
CA ASN A 224 11.78 -10.07 16.81
C ASN A 224 12.37 -9.73 15.45
N SER A 225 11.56 -9.80 14.40
CA SER A 225 11.99 -9.45 13.04
C SER A 225 10.98 -8.57 12.33
N ALA A 226 11.49 -7.63 11.53
CA ALA A 226 10.69 -6.92 10.55
C ALA A 226 11.15 -7.22 9.12
N THR A 227 10.22 -7.64 8.26
CA THR A 227 10.52 -8.19 6.93
C THR A 227 9.77 -7.47 5.81
N VAL A 228 10.15 -6.24 5.42
CA VAL A 228 9.75 -5.64 4.12
C VAL A 228 10.45 -4.31 3.79
N SER A 229 10.44 -3.97 2.49
CA SER A 229 11.00 -2.82 1.76
C SER A 229 10.23 -1.48 1.87
N GLY A 230 9.53 -1.21 2.98
CA GLY A 230 8.80 0.05 3.18
C GLY A 230 9.48 0.97 4.18
N TRP A 231 9.56 2.28 3.88
CA TRP A 231 10.11 3.30 4.77
C TRP A 231 9.01 4.01 5.59
N PRO A 232 9.25 4.36 6.86
CA PRO A 232 10.31 3.87 7.75
C PRO A 232 9.93 2.52 8.39
N ASN A 233 10.89 1.61 8.60
CA ASN A 233 10.64 0.34 9.32
C ASN A 233 11.65 0.12 10.46
N SER A 234 11.23 -0.62 11.49
CA SER A 234 12.14 -1.06 12.55
C SER A 234 11.91 -2.51 12.96
N GLY A 235 12.90 -3.17 13.54
CA GLY A 235 12.76 -4.54 14.08
C GLY A 235 12.10 -4.58 15.45
N GLY A 236 12.48 -3.65 16.35
CA GLY A 236 11.91 -3.50 17.69
C GLY A 236 10.67 -2.61 17.73
N ILE A 237 10.86 -1.29 17.81
CA ILE A 237 9.77 -0.31 17.98
C ILE A 237 9.78 0.74 16.87
N TYR A 238 8.63 0.96 16.23
CA TYR A 238 8.41 2.11 15.35
C TYR A 238 7.52 3.11 16.08
N ASN A 239 8.06 4.30 16.38
CA ASN A 239 7.46 5.34 17.21
C ASN A 239 7.41 6.69 16.46
N PRO A 240 6.52 6.86 15.46
CA PRO A 240 6.30 8.14 14.79
C PRO A 240 5.77 9.23 15.74
N SER A 241 5.11 8.85 16.84
CA SER A 241 4.67 9.79 17.89
C SER A 241 4.40 9.05 19.19
N GLY A 242 4.58 9.74 20.33
CA GLY A 242 4.34 9.15 21.66
C GLY A 242 5.63 8.95 22.46
N ILE A 243 5.56 8.11 23.49
CA ILE A 243 6.60 7.95 24.51
C ILE A 243 7.11 6.51 24.55
N VAL A 244 8.43 6.34 24.54
CA VAL A 244 9.14 5.10 24.86
C VAL A 244 10.04 5.33 26.07
N ALA A 245 9.77 4.68 27.19
CA ALA A 245 10.50 4.92 28.45
C ALA A 245 10.92 3.64 29.16
N ASN A 246 12.17 3.58 29.66
CA ASN A 246 12.66 2.44 30.45
C ASN A 246 12.54 1.09 29.71
N CYS A 247 12.81 1.04 28.41
CA CYS A 247 12.68 -0.20 27.63
C CYS A 247 14.04 -0.88 27.39
N ILE A 248 14.04 -2.20 27.21
CA ILE A 248 15.16 -2.96 26.65
C ILE A 248 14.74 -3.46 25.27
N ILE A 249 15.49 -3.10 24.23
CA ILE A 249 15.26 -3.46 22.85
C ILE A 249 16.51 -4.19 22.35
N ALA A 250 16.45 -5.51 22.27
CA ALA A 250 17.65 -6.31 22.03
C ALA A 250 17.46 -7.48 21.07
N CYS A 251 18.50 -7.88 20.35
CA CYS A 251 18.45 -9.08 19.51
C CYS A 251 17.35 -9.06 18.43
N ASN A 252 16.91 -7.87 17.98
CA ASN A 252 15.93 -7.74 16.92
C ASN A 252 16.60 -7.59 15.54
N TYR A 253 15.91 -8.07 14.51
CA TYR A 253 16.31 -7.96 13.10
C TYR A 253 15.38 -6.99 12.35
N GLY A 254 15.91 -6.10 11.52
CA GLY A 254 15.09 -5.20 10.68
C GLY A 254 15.87 -4.68 9.48
N SER A 255 15.21 -4.11 8.47
CA SER A 255 15.91 -3.66 7.25
C SER A 255 16.54 -2.28 7.37
N GLN A 256 15.85 -1.30 7.98
CA GLN A 256 16.38 0.07 8.18
C GLN A 256 16.81 0.33 9.63
N TYR A 257 15.89 0.21 10.59
CA TYR A 257 16.18 0.46 12.02
C TYR A 257 15.99 -0.79 12.88
N ALA A 258 17.02 -1.61 13.08
CA ALA A 258 16.86 -2.89 13.78
C ALA A 258 16.29 -2.77 15.20
N ALA A 259 16.64 -1.73 15.96
CA ALA A 259 16.16 -1.51 17.33
C ALA A 259 14.92 -0.60 17.37
N ILE A 260 15.07 0.69 17.07
CA ILE A 260 14.01 1.68 17.23
C ILE A 260 14.13 2.80 16.20
N HIS A 261 13.00 3.24 15.65
CA HIS A 261 12.86 4.53 14.99
C HIS A 261 11.86 5.36 15.80
N SER A 262 12.31 6.49 16.34
CA SER A 262 11.50 7.36 17.19
C SER A 262 11.60 8.82 16.77
N GLU A 263 10.47 9.36 16.35
CA GLU A 263 10.22 10.81 16.21
C GLU A 263 9.53 11.38 17.47
N GLY A 264 9.09 10.49 18.38
CA GLY A 264 8.58 10.82 19.70
C GLY A 264 9.66 10.86 20.81
N LYS A 265 9.22 10.89 22.07
CA LYS A 265 10.11 10.96 23.25
C LYS A 265 10.66 9.57 23.58
N THR A 266 11.98 9.44 23.68
CA THR A 266 12.67 8.21 24.14
C THR A 266 13.50 8.50 25.38
N ILE A 267 13.36 7.67 26.42
CA ILE A 267 13.91 7.92 27.77
C ILE A 267 14.46 6.63 28.35
N ASN A 268 15.64 6.68 28.99
CA ASN A 268 16.22 5.57 29.77
C ASN A 268 16.13 4.22 29.05
N THR A 269 16.42 4.14 27.75
CA THR A 269 16.15 2.94 26.92
C THR A 269 17.45 2.28 26.45
N ILE A 270 17.54 0.95 26.53
CA ILE A 270 18.71 0.18 26.08
C ILE A 270 18.40 -0.43 24.71
N CYS A 271 19.25 -0.17 23.72
CA CYS A 271 19.25 -0.79 22.39
C CYS A 271 20.53 -1.62 22.22
N TRP A 272 20.43 -2.95 22.24
CA TRP A 272 21.64 -3.80 22.29
C TRP A 272 21.57 -5.05 21.42
N ASN A 273 22.64 -5.34 20.68
CA ASN A 273 22.77 -6.55 19.84
C ASN A 273 21.62 -6.70 18.80
N ASN A 274 21.12 -5.60 18.24
CA ASN A 274 20.15 -5.63 17.14
C ASN A 274 20.90 -5.58 15.80
N GLN A 275 20.37 -6.22 14.76
CA GLN A 275 21.02 -6.31 13.45
C GLN A 275 20.14 -5.77 12.34
N ALA A 276 20.71 -4.88 11.54
CA ALA A 276 20.11 -4.41 10.30
C ALA A 276 20.40 -5.37 9.14
N GLU A 277 19.54 -5.40 8.12
CA GLU A 277 19.78 -6.13 6.88
C GLU A 277 21.02 -5.58 6.14
N GLU A 278 21.83 -6.48 5.59
CA GLU A 278 23.02 -6.08 4.84
C GLU A 278 22.65 -5.27 3.59
N GLY A 279 23.34 -4.15 3.37
CA GLY A 279 23.11 -3.27 2.21
C GLY A 279 22.24 -2.04 2.48
N PHE A 280 21.63 -1.93 3.67
CA PHE A 280 21.01 -0.69 4.14
C PHE A 280 22.01 0.14 4.95
N GLY A 281 22.10 1.43 4.65
CA GLY A 281 23.05 2.36 5.28
C GLY A 281 22.54 3.06 6.54
N ASP A 282 21.31 2.73 6.99
CA ASP A 282 20.63 3.37 8.11
C ASP A 282 21.15 2.84 9.47
N PRO A 283 21.12 3.67 10.55
CA PRO A 283 21.61 3.27 11.87
C PRO A 283 20.70 2.25 12.55
N ILE A 284 21.25 1.46 13.50
CA ILE A 284 20.48 0.50 14.32
C ILE A 284 19.32 1.16 15.08
N ALA A 285 19.47 2.44 15.45
CA ALA A 285 18.47 3.24 16.13
C ALA A 285 18.46 4.69 15.62
N PHE A 286 17.26 5.25 15.43
CA PHE A 286 17.02 6.65 15.13
C PHE A 286 16.15 7.28 16.22
N ILE A 287 16.61 8.38 16.81
CA ILE A 287 15.93 9.09 17.90
C ILE A 287 16.08 10.60 17.66
N GLU A 288 15.06 11.22 17.07
CA GLU A 288 14.98 12.67 16.91
C GLU A 288 13.89 13.25 17.81
N GLY A 289 14.27 14.16 18.72
CA GLY A 289 13.31 14.87 19.56
C GLY A 289 13.89 16.16 20.13
N ASN A 290 13.27 17.29 19.76
CA ASN A 290 13.61 18.62 20.24
C ASN A 290 13.07 18.78 21.69
N GLY A 291 13.87 18.42 22.71
CA GLY A 291 13.63 18.90 24.08
C GLY A 291 13.75 17.92 25.26
N SER A 292 13.86 16.60 25.09
CA SER A 292 13.99 15.66 26.24
C SER A 292 14.44 14.23 25.92
N SER A 293 15.04 13.98 24.75
CA SER A 293 15.52 12.65 24.34
C SER A 293 16.86 12.30 25.02
N HIS A 294 16.87 12.16 26.34
CA HIS A 294 18.08 11.98 27.14
C HIS A 294 18.18 10.55 27.69
N ASN A 295 19.37 9.95 27.58
CA ASN A 295 19.81 8.70 28.21
C ASN A 295 19.29 7.40 27.57
N ALA A 296 19.67 7.15 26.32
CA ALA A 296 19.66 5.79 25.78
C ALA A 296 21.05 5.14 25.92
N ALA A 297 21.11 3.81 25.96
CA ALA A 297 22.37 3.07 25.80
C ALA A 297 22.30 2.24 24.52
N VAL A 298 23.25 2.41 23.60
CA VAL A 298 23.15 1.86 22.24
C VAL A 298 24.44 1.16 21.84
N SER A 299 24.34 -0.09 21.36
CA SER A 299 25.47 -0.76 20.70
C SER A 299 25.50 -0.46 19.20
N GLY A 300 26.57 0.18 18.72
CA GLY A 300 26.97 0.13 17.32
C GLY A 300 26.46 1.19 16.33
N PHE A 301 26.31 2.49 16.65
CA PHE A 301 26.55 3.64 15.71
C PHE A 301 26.37 5.06 16.34
N ALA A 302 26.52 6.09 15.48
CA ALA A 302 26.97 7.48 15.73
C ALA A 302 25.92 8.62 15.83
N ASP A 303 24.62 8.38 15.53
CA ASP A 303 23.62 9.46 15.42
C ASP A 303 22.66 9.60 16.62
N ALA A 304 22.78 8.73 17.63
CA ALA A 304 22.08 8.91 18.89
C ALA A 304 22.78 9.98 19.75
N LYS A 305 22.23 11.20 19.78
CA LYS A 305 22.74 12.28 20.63
C LYS A 305 22.66 11.89 22.11
N ASP A 306 23.72 12.19 22.87
CA ASP A 306 23.77 12.02 24.33
C ASP A 306 23.47 10.59 24.84
N ALA A 307 23.80 9.56 24.05
CA ALA A 307 23.64 8.15 24.42
C ALA A 307 24.92 7.52 24.98
N LEU A 308 24.77 6.58 25.92
CA LEU A 308 25.83 5.71 26.41
C LEU A 308 26.18 4.67 25.32
N THR A 309 27.41 4.68 24.81
CA THR A 309 27.85 3.66 23.85
C THR A 309 28.08 2.32 24.53
N LEU A 310 27.44 1.27 24.01
CA LEU A 310 27.61 -0.11 24.47
C LEU A 310 28.40 -0.97 23.48
N SER A 311 29.14 -1.95 24.00
CA SER A 311 29.63 -3.07 23.21
C SER A 311 28.49 -4.02 22.87
N SER A 312 28.48 -4.58 21.66
CA SER A 312 27.57 -5.69 21.29
C SER A 312 27.91 -6.98 22.04
N ILE A 313 29.08 -7.06 22.66
CA ILE A 313 29.50 -8.19 23.47
C ILE A 313 29.02 -7.96 24.91
N ASN A 314 28.16 -8.86 25.41
CA ASN A 314 27.50 -8.68 26.72
C ASN A 314 28.50 -8.55 27.88
N THR A 315 29.58 -9.31 27.83
CA THR A 315 30.58 -9.45 28.91
C THR A 315 31.70 -8.42 28.87
N ASP A 316 31.69 -7.52 27.89
CA ASP A 316 32.68 -6.45 27.78
C ASP A 316 32.47 -5.40 28.87
N ALA A 317 33.52 -4.65 29.22
CA ALA A 317 33.45 -3.58 30.22
C ALA A 317 32.47 -2.46 29.82
N THR A 318 32.23 -2.31 28.51
CA THR A 318 31.25 -1.37 27.95
C THR A 318 29.98 -2.07 27.45
N GLY A 319 29.84 -3.39 27.57
CA GLY A 319 28.60 -4.10 27.27
C GLY A 319 27.55 -3.94 28.38
N PRO A 320 26.27 -4.23 28.15
CA PRO A 320 25.23 -4.08 29.16
C PRO A 320 25.38 -5.01 30.38
N ASN A 321 26.20 -6.06 30.29
CA ASN A 321 26.47 -7.02 31.37
C ASN A 321 25.19 -7.62 32.00
N PHE A 322 24.24 -8.01 31.15
CA PHE A 322 23.08 -8.80 31.57
C PHE A 322 23.52 -10.16 32.14
N LYS A 323 22.77 -10.70 33.11
CA LYS A 323 23.14 -11.94 33.83
C LYS A 323 23.18 -13.15 32.90
N SER A 324 22.20 -13.32 32.02
CA SER A 324 22.13 -14.44 31.07
C SER A 324 21.22 -14.12 29.87
N PRO A 325 21.56 -13.13 29.01
CA PRO A 325 20.74 -12.79 27.86
C PRO A 325 20.85 -13.87 26.78
N THR A 326 19.90 -13.89 25.84
CA THR A 326 20.09 -14.56 24.55
C THR A 326 20.92 -13.68 23.61
N LEU A 327 21.67 -14.31 22.70
CA LEU A 327 22.59 -13.62 21.78
C LEU A 327 22.21 -13.74 20.31
N PHE A 328 21.33 -14.68 19.94
CA PHE A 328 20.88 -14.77 18.56
C PHE A 328 19.96 -13.62 18.22
N ILE A 329 19.92 -13.25 16.94
CA ILE A 329 19.19 -12.08 16.47
C ILE A 329 18.03 -12.54 15.59
N GLY A 330 16.88 -11.86 15.69
CA GLY A 330 15.70 -12.19 14.93
C GLY A 330 14.89 -13.34 15.53
N ILE A 331 14.08 -13.99 14.68
CA ILE A 331 13.07 -14.98 15.09
C ILE A 331 13.74 -16.31 15.45
N PRO A 332 13.35 -16.97 16.56
CA PRO A 332 13.81 -18.32 16.86
C PRO A 332 13.37 -19.32 15.76
N THR A 333 14.28 -20.17 15.29
CA THR A 333 14.02 -21.11 14.18
C THR A 333 13.70 -22.54 14.63
N SER A 334 13.87 -22.83 15.92
CA SER A 334 13.67 -24.15 16.50
C SER A 334 13.01 -24.07 17.87
N ALA A 335 12.45 -25.19 18.34
CA ALA A 335 11.90 -25.28 19.70
C ALA A 335 12.95 -24.94 20.78
N ALA A 336 14.22 -25.30 20.55
CA ALA A 336 15.30 -24.98 21.48
C ALA A 336 15.66 -23.49 21.48
N ASP A 337 15.59 -22.80 20.33
CA ASP A 337 15.76 -21.35 20.26
C ASP A 337 14.60 -20.63 20.97
N ILE A 338 13.38 -21.16 20.84
CA ILE A 338 12.21 -20.63 21.57
C ILE A 338 12.46 -20.75 23.07
N GLU A 339 12.87 -21.91 23.58
CA GLU A 339 13.16 -22.09 25.00
C GLU A 339 14.33 -21.21 25.46
N ALA A 340 15.36 -21.04 24.62
CA ALA A 340 16.48 -20.14 24.90
C ALA A 340 16.04 -18.68 25.06
N MET A 341 15.25 -18.21 24.11
CA MET A 341 14.62 -16.90 24.13
C MET A 341 13.75 -16.75 25.40
N ARG A 342 13.01 -17.79 25.79
CA ARG A 342 12.14 -17.74 26.97
C ARG A 342 12.91 -17.69 28.29
N ALA A 343 14.07 -18.34 28.35
CA ALA A 343 14.92 -18.44 29.54
C ALA A 343 15.88 -17.25 29.74
N ALA A 344 15.93 -16.31 28.78
CA ALA A 344 16.84 -15.16 28.83
C ALA A 344 16.61 -14.30 30.09
N ASP A 345 17.70 -14.01 30.81
CA ASP A 345 17.73 -13.12 31.96
C ASP A 345 18.42 -11.80 31.60
N TRP A 346 17.57 -10.78 31.40
CA TRP A 346 17.92 -9.43 31.03
C TRP A 346 18.22 -8.51 32.25
N THR A 347 18.35 -9.05 33.46
CA THR A 347 18.75 -8.24 34.64
C THR A 347 20.24 -7.94 34.66
N PHE A 348 20.64 -6.87 35.35
CA PHE A 348 22.04 -6.45 35.44
C PHE A 348 22.90 -7.33 36.35
N SER A 349 24.15 -7.53 35.93
CA SER A 349 25.26 -7.85 36.83
C SER A 349 25.74 -6.56 37.54
N ASN A 350 26.40 -6.69 38.68
CA ASN A 350 26.89 -5.56 39.50
C ASN A 350 27.91 -4.63 38.80
N ASN A 351 28.43 -5.04 37.65
CA ASN A 351 29.39 -4.28 36.83
C ASN A 351 28.75 -3.66 35.58
N SER A 352 27.42 -3.64 35.48
CA SER A 352 26.76 -3.06 34.31
C SER A 352 27.02 -1.56 34.18
N PRO A 353 27.43 -1.07 33.00
CA PRO A 353 27.60 0.35 32.76
C PRO A 353 26.26 1.09 32.68
N CYS A 354 25.12 0.38 32.67
CA CYS A 354 23.78 0.95 32.65
C CYS A 354 23.25 1.33 34.04
N ILE A 355 23.94 0.93 35.12
CA ILE A 355 23.58 1.24 36.50
C ILE A 355 23.87 2.71 36.81
N ASP A 356 22.93 3.38 37.48
CA ASP A 356 22.98 4.78 37.88
C ASP A 356 23.24 5.76 36.69
N LYS A 357 22.82 5.40 35.46
CA LYS A 357 23.02 6.22 34.24
C LYS A 357 21.76 6.83 33.65
N GLY A 358 20.60 6.47 34.15
CA GLY A 358 19.32 7.06 33.80
C GLY A 358 19.04 8.38 34.52
N VAL A 359 17.92 9.00 34.16
CA VAL A 359 17.42 10.22 34.80
C VAL A 359 16.00 10.05 35.31
N ALA A 360 15.63 10.90 36.26
CA ALA A 360 14.24 11.06 36.68
C ALA A 360 13.41 11.68 35.54
N ASP A 361 12.26 11.08 35.25
CA ASP A 361 11.31 11.59 34.27
C ASP A 361 9.87 11.28 34.72
N ASN A 362 8.93 12.18 34.41
CA ASN A 362 7.53 12.04 34.83
C ASN A 362 6.75 10.98 34.02
N ASP A 363 7.22 10.65 32.82
CA ASP A 363 6.59 9.64 31.96
C ASP A 363 7.09 8.22 32.29
N ALA A 364 8.22 8.13 33.01
CA ALA A 364 8.77 6.89 33.55
C ALA A 364 8.03 6.47 34.84
N PRO A 365 7.65 5.19 34.98
CA PRO A 365 6.97 4.72 36.18
C PRO A 365 7.91 4.65 37.39
N ALA A 366 7.35 4.77 38.59
CA ALA A 366 8.09 4.74 39.86
C ALA A 366 8.68 3.35 40.21
N TYR A 367 8.30 2.32 39.48
CA TYR A 367 8.74 0.95 39.68
C TYR A 367 9.28 0.37 38.38
N ASP A 368 10.24 -0.55 38.46
CA ASP A 368 10.73 -1.34 37.34
C ASP A 368 9.77 -2.49 36.99
N ILE A 369 10.10 -3.28 35.96
CA ILE A 369 9.26 -4.41 35.52
C ILE A 369 9.11 -5.52 36.59
N LYS A 370 9.96 -5.56 37.62
CA LYS A 370 9.85 -6.50 38.77
C LYS A 370 9.15 -5.89 39.98
N GLY A 371 8.75 -4.61 39.92
CA GLY A 371 8.16 -3.90 41.04
C GLY A 371 9.18 -3.28 42.01
N THR A 372 10.46 -3.20 41.64
CA THR A 372 11.50 -2.50 42.41
C THR A 372 11.31 -1.00 42.28
N VAL A 373 11.34 -0.26 43.39
CA VAL A 373 11.22 1.21 43.39
C VAL A 373 12.44 1.85 42.72
N ARG A 374 12.22 2.88 41.91
CA ARG A 374 13.28 3.68 41.27
C ARG A 374 13.41 5.08 41.92
N PRO A 375 14.63 5.60 42.15
CA PRO A 375 15.90 4.90 42.01
C PRO A 375 16.19 3.98 43.21
N LYS A 376 16.91 2.89 42.98
CA LYS A 376 17.51 2.05 44.02
C LYS A 376 19.03 2.14 43.87
N GLY A 377 19.73 2.54 44.93
CA GLY A 377 21.15 2.90 44.82
C GLY A 377 21.36 4.41 44.72
N THR A 378 22.21 4.88 43.82
CA THR A 378 22.64 6.30 43.79
C THR A 378 22.00 7.14 42.68
N GLY A 379 21.37 6.50 41.70
CA GLY A 379 20.69 7.12 40.56
C GLY A 379 19.70 6.16 39.90
N TYR A 380 19.08 6.57 38.80
CA TYR A 380 18.15 5.72 38.04
C TYR A 380 18.93 4.82 37.09
N ASP A 381 18.46 3.61 36.84
CA ASP A 381 19.06 2.74 35.83
C ASP A 381 18.43 2.91 34.45
N LEU A 382 19.21 2.60 33.41
CA LEU A 382 18.70 2.50 32.03
C LEU A 382 17.96 1.18 31.83
N GLY A 383 16.92 1.17 31.00
CA GLY A 383 16.16 -0.01 30.63
C GLY A 383 15.07 -0.41 31.63
N ALA A 384 14.51 -1.60 31.45
CA ALA A 384 13.30 -2.06 32.15
C ALA A 384 13.51 -2.47 33.61
N TYR A 385 14.76 -2.65 34.04
CA TYR A 385 15.13 -3.06 35.40
C TYR A 385 15.79 -1.94 36.20
N GLU A 386 15.68 -2.04 37.52
CA GLU A 386 16.44 -1.29 38.50
C GLU A 386 17.30 -2.24 39.34
N TYR A 387 18.60 -1.97 39.42
CA TYR A 387 19.57 -2.74 40.16
C TYR A 387 19.47 -2.42 41.65
N ASP A 388 19.26 -3.46 42.46
CA ASP A 388 19.27 -3.34 43.90
C ASP A 388 20.61 -3.82 44.48
N PRO A 389 21.50 -2.91 44.95
CA PRO A 389 22.76 -3.29 45.57
C PRO A 389 22.59 -3.96 46.96
N GLU A 390 21.40 -3.88 47.55
CA GLU A 390 21.06 -4.50 48.84
C GLU A 390 20.31 -5.83 48.69
N ALA A 391 20.06 -6.28 47.45
CA ALA A 391 19.43 -7.56 47.20
C ALA A 391 20.25 -8.69 47.85
N LYS A 392 19.57 -9.56 48.61
CA LYS A 392 20.22 -10.67 49.29
C LYS A 392 20.76 -11.66 48.27
N ASP A 393 21.95 -12.18 48.56
CA ASP A 393 22.53 -13.20 47.72
C ASP A 393 21.75 -14.52 47.78
N VAL A 394 21.22 -14.95 46.65
CA VAL A 394 20.54 -16.23 46.47
C VAL A 394 21.48 -17.17 45.73
N ALA A 395 21.97 -18.20 46.43
CA ALA A 395 22.88 -19.18 45.84
C ALA A 395 22.16 -20.04 44.79
N VAL A 396 22.89 -20.42 43.74
CA VAL A 396 22.42 -21.44 42.79
C VAL A 396 22.22 -22.78 43.50
N GLN A 397 21.18 -23.52 43.12
CA GLN A 397 20.86 -24.86 43.62
C GLN A 397 20.94 -25.94 42.54
N SER A 398 20.71 -25.59 41.28
CA SER A 398 20.84 -26.53 40.15
C SER A 398 20.94 -25.82 38.81
N VAL A 399 21.35 -26.57 37.79
CA VAL A 399 21.29 -26.18 36.37
C VAL A 399 20.72 -27.33 35.55
N SER A 400 19.89 -27.03 34.57
CA SER A 400 19.42 -28.00 33.58
C SER A 400 19.49 -27.43 32.17
N LEU A 401 19.86 -28.27 31.21
CA LEU A 401 19.83 -27.97 29.78
C LEU A 401 18.44 -28.25 29.21
N THR A 402 17.99 -27.36 28.34
CA THR A 402 16.72 -27.49 27.61
C THR A 402 16.67 -28.74 26.73
N LEU A 403 17.83 -29.21 26.24
CA LEU A 403 17.97 -30.46 25.48
C LEU A 403 18.97 -31.41 26.13
N LYS A 404 18.61 -32.70 26.21
CA LYS A 404 19.51 -33.79 26.63
C LYS A 404 20.25 -34.44 25.47
N SER A 405 19.72 -34.31 24.25
CA SER A 405 20.34 -34.74 23.01
C SER A 405 20.03 -33.74 21.90
N LEU A 406 21.00 -33.49 21.02
CA LEU A 406 20.91 -32.60 19.89
C LEU A 406 21.57 -33.25 18.67
N SER A 407 20.83 -33.36 17.57
CA SER A 407 21.35 -33.80 16.27
C SER A 407 21.41 -32.61 15.33
N ILE A 408 22.59 -32.33 14.77
CA ILE A 408 22.83 -31.23 13.82
C ILE A 408 23.70 -31.73 12.66
N GLU A 409 23.68 -31.01 11.55
CA GLU A 409 24.57 -31.25 10.41
C GLU A 409 25.93 -30.55 10.61
N GLU A 410 26.95 -30.94 9.85
CA GLU A 410 28.21 -30.21 9.80
C GLU A 410 27.98 -28.75 9.37
N GLU A 411 28.65 -27.80 10.03
CA GLU A 411 28.44 -26.34 9.92
C GLU A 411 27.10 -25.80 10.45
N GLN A 412 26.10 -26.65 10.70
CA GLN A 412 24.84 -26.20 11.30
C GLN A 412 25.11 -25.71 12.73
N GLN A 413 24.37 -24.67 13.10
CA GLN A 413 24.41 -24.08 14.44
C GLN A 413 23.07 -24.25 15.14
N GLN A 414 23.09 -24.49 16.44
CA GLN A 414 21.89 -24.63 17.26
C GLN A 414 22.17 -24.20 18.70
N TRP A 415 21.26 -23.44 19.31
CA TRP A 415 21.41 -23.03 20.70
C TRP A 415 21.03 -24.14 21.68
N LEU A 416 21.85 -24.27 22.73
CA LEU A 416 21.50 -24.90 23.99
C LEU A 416 21.30 -23.81 25.04
N SER A 417 20.33 -24.02 25.93
CA SER A 417 20.06 -23.10 27.03
C SER A 417 20.09 -23.80 28.37
N ALA A 418 20.59 -23.07 29.35
CA ALA A 418 20.74 -23.53 30.72
C ALA A 418 19.75 -22.79 31.60
N ILE A 419 18.86 -23.54 32.25
CA ILE A 419 17.94 -23.05 33.25
C ILE A 419 18.63 -23.20 34.61
N VAL A 420 18.91 -22.07 35.25
CA VAL A 420 19.51 -22.01 36.58
C VAL A 420 18.42 -21.82 37.62
N LEU A 421 18.38 -22.68 38.64
CA LEU A 421 17.41 -22.60 39.73
C LEU A 421 18.10 -22.31 41.07
N PRO A 422 17.43 -21.58 41.98
CA PRO A 422 16.13 -20.94 41.79
C PRO A 422 16.21 -19.77 40.78
N SER A 423 15.07 -19.39 40.21
CA SER A 423 14.99 -18.37 39.14
C SER A 423 15.33 -16.95 39.62
N ASP A 424 15.57 -16.75 40.91
CA ASP A 424 16.04 -15.50 41.53
C ASP A 424 17.51 -15.58 41.99
N ALA A 425 18.25 -16.64 41.63
CA ALA A 425 19.67 -16.78 41.97
C ALA A 425 20.50 -15.54 41.57
N SER A 426 21.42 -15.13 42.46
CA SER A 426 22.22 -13.91 42.31
C SER A 426 23.15 -13.95 41.12
N ASN A 427 23.85 -15.08 40.92
CA ASN A 427 24.80 -15.28 39.83
C ASN A 427 24.40 -16.50 38.99
N LYS A 428 23.68 -16.25 37.89
CA LYS A 428 23.24 -17.29 36.94
C LYS A 428 24.22 -17.53 35.80
N LYS A 429 25.41 -16.93 35.83
CA LYS A 429 26.39 -17.11 34.75
C LYS A 429 26.81 -18.58 34.66
N VAL A 430 26.97 -19.06 33.44
CA VAL A 430 27.40 -20.43 33.14
C VAL A 430 28.62 -20.41 32.22
N SER A 431 29.45 -21.43 32.33
CA SER A 431 30.51 -21.76 31.36
C SER A 431 30.11 -23.00 30.55
N TRP A 432 30.42 -22.99 29.25
CA TRP A 432 30.16 -24.09 28.33
C TRP A 432 31.47 -24.78 27.92
N ASN A 433 31.45 -26.10 27.80
CA ASN A 433 32.60 -26.88 27.35
C ASN A 433 32.15 -28.06 26.46
N SER A 434 32.80 -28.22 25.30
CA SER A 434 32.66 -29.45 24.50
C SER A 434 33.75 -30.45 24.88
N LEU A 435 33.39 -31.74 24.96
CA LEU A 435 34.37 -32.81 25.19
C LEU A 435 35.23 -33.11 23.96
N ASN A 436 34.78 -32.72 22.76
CA ASN A 436 35.54 -32.85 21.53
C ASN A 436 35.21 -31.73 20.53
N ASN A 437 36.05 -30.69 20.51
CA ASN A 437 35.93 -29.54 19.63
C ASN A 437 36.11 -29.88 18.14
N SER A 438 36.66 -31.04 17.78
CA SER A 438 36.73 -31.45 16.37
C SER A 438 35.40 -31.96 15.83
N ILE A 439 34.44 -32.32 16.70
CA ILE A 439 33.10 -32.78 16.34
C ILE A 439 32.09 -31.64 16.49
N ALA A 440 32.06 -30.98 17.65
CA ALA A 440 31.22 -29.80 17.86
C ALA A 440 31.90 -28.83 18.83
N VAL A 441 31.76 -27.53 18.57
CA VAL A 441 32.20 -26.46 19.47
C VAL A 441 31.00 -25.77 20.10
N VAL A 442 31.20 -25.13 21.25
CA VAL A 442 30.16 -24.37 21.94
C VAL A 442 30.70 -23.02 22.41
N GLU A 443 29.99 -21.95 22.09
CA GLU A 443 30.32 -20.59 22.51
C GLU A 443 29.06 -19.88 23.03
N GLY A 444 29.04 -19.52 24.31
CA GLY A 444 27.88 -18.86 24.93
C GLY A 444 26.57 -19.68 24.94
N GLY A 445 26.62 -20.98 24.58
CA GLY A 445 25.46 -21.84 24.38
C GLY A 445 25.17 -22.17 22.92
N LEU A 446 25.79 -21.48 21.96
CA LEU A 446 25.68 -21.80 20.53
C LEU A 446 26.56 -23.00 20.18
N VAL A 447 25.92 -24.11 19.82
CA VAL A 447 26.60 -25.32 19.35
C VAL A 447 26.81 -25.20 17.86
N THR A 448 28.02 -25.43 17.36
CA THR A 448 28.32 -25.53 15.92
C THR A 448 28.89 -26.90 15.60
N GLY A 449 28.29 -27.61 14.64
CA GLY A 449 28.84 -28.86 14.10
C GLY A 449 30.13 -28.59 13.33
N LYS A 450 31.20 -29.33 13.64
CA LYS A 450 32.54 -29.19 13.03
C LYS A 450 33.05 -30.44 12.31
N GLY A 451 32.53 -31.61 12.66
CA GLY A 451 32.92 -32.86 12.02
C GLY A 451 32.00 -33.99 12.44
N ILE A 452 31.79 -34.93 11.53
CA ILE A 452 30.87 -36.06 11.70
C ILE A 452 31.26 -36.89 12.93
N GLY A 453 30.28 -37.21 13.77
CA GLY A 453 30.47 -38.07 14.95
C GLY A 453 29.64 -37.64 16.14
N GLU A 454 29.95 -38.21 17.30
CA GLU A 454 29.24 -37.92 18.55
C GLU A 454 30.17 -37.26 19.58
N THR A 455 29.67 -36.25 20.29
CA THR A 455 30.36 -35.61 21.41
C THR A 455 29.37 -35.21 22.50
N LYS A 456 29.84 -34.56 23.56
CA LYS A 456 28.98 -34.02 24.62
C LYS A 456 29.33 -32.56 24.90
N ILE A 457 28.31 -31.77 25.15
CA ILE A 457 28.43 -30.40 25.66
C ILE A 457 28.02 -30.39 27.12
N ILE A 458 28.87 -29.79 27.94
CA ILE A 458 28.68 -29.67 29.38
C ILE A 458 28.49 -28.19 29.71
N VAL A 459 27.42 -27.86 30.42
CA VAL A 459 27.25 -26.55 31.04
C VAL A 459 27.61 -26.64 32.51
N THR A 460 28.28 -25.63 33.05
CA THR A 460 28.65 -25.52 34.47
C THR A 460 28.28 -24.14 35.00
N THR A 461 27.56 -24.04 36.11
CA THR A 461 27.29 -22.75 36.76
C THR A 461 28.56 -22.20 37.41
N LEU A 462 28.79 -20.88 37.27
CA LEU A 462 29.92 -20.24 37.93
C LEU A 462 29.76 -20.19 39.45
N ASP A 463 28.51 -20.06 39.92
CA ASP A 463 28.15 -20.21 41.33
C ASP A 463 27.74 -21.66 41.63
N GLY A 464 28.31 -22.26 42.68
CA GLY A 464 28.01 -23.62 43.13
C GLY A 464 28.54 -24.79 42.27
N ASN A 465 29.10 -24.56 41.07
CA ASN A 465 29.65 -25.59 40.17
C ASN A 465 28.66 -26.72 39.78
N PHE A 466 27.37 -26.42 39.68
CA PHE A 466 26.37 -27.38 39.20
C PHE A 466 26.56 -27.64 37.71
N LYS A 467 26.28 -28.86 37.25
CA LYS A 467 26.52 -29.27 35.86
C LYS A 467 25.33 -30.00 35.26
N ASP A 468 25.17 -29.84 33.95
CA ASP A 468 24.32 -30.69 33.14
C ASP A 468 24.96 -30.94 31.76
N THR A 469 24.47 -31.93 31.03
CA THR A 469 25.12 -32.42 29.80
C THR A 469 24.11 -32.71 28.69
N CYS A 470 24.46 -32.31 27.46
CA CYS A 470 23.75 -32.63 26.23
C CYS A 470 24.62 -33.53 25.34
N HIS A 471 24.03 -34.60 24.80
CA HIS A 471 24.65 -35.47 23.80
C HIS A 471 24.49 -34.87 22.40
N ILE A 472 25.60 -34.65 21.69
CA ILE A 472 25.59 -34.07 20.35
C ILE A 472 25.91 -35.15 19.33
N THR A 473 25.07 -35.28 18.30
CA THR A 473 25.35 -36.07 17.10
C THR A 473 25.48 -35.11 15.92
N VAL A 474 26.64 -35.11 15.28
CA VAL A 474 26.88 -34.35 14.04
C VAL A 474 26.81 -35.31 12.88
N THR A 475 25.81 -35.12 12.01
CA THR A 475 25.67 -35.90 10.78
C THR A 475 26.36 -35.21 9.62
N GLU A 476 26.65 -35.97 8.57
CA GLU A 476 27.17 -35.41 7.32
C GLU A 476 26.23 -34.31 6.84
N LYS A 477 26.79 -33.11 6.59
CA LYS A 477 26.05 -32.07 5.87
C LYS A 477 25.64 -32.70 4.54
N PRO A 478 24.35 -32.73 4.18
CA PRO A 478 23.95 -33.21 2.87
C PRO A 478 24.81 -32.47 1.86
N VAL A 479 25.62 -33.20 1.10
CA VAL A 479 26.14 -32.64 -0.14
C VAL A 479 24.87 -32.26 -0.88
N ILE A 480 24.64 -30.96 -1.08
CA ILE A 480 23.66 -30.52 -2.07
C ILE A 480 24.25 -31.05 -3.37
N ILE A 481 23.85 -32.25 -3.75
CA ILE A 481 24.02 -32.75 -5.09
C ILE A 481 23.10 -31.84 -5.88
N ILE A 482 23.66 -30.72 -6.34
CA ILE A 482 22.97 -29.81 -7.23
C ILE A 482 22.47 -30.70 -8.36
N HIS A 483 21.15 -30.76 -8.50
CA HIS A 483 20.53 -31.69 -9.43
C HIS A 483 21.15 -31.49 -10.82
N PRO A 484 21.47 -32.55 -11.59
CA PRO A 484 22.14 -32.42 -12.89
C PRO A 484 21.45 -31.42 -13.83
N ASP A 485 20.12 -31.31 -13.78
CA ASP A 485 19.36 -30.32 -14.55
C ASP A 485 19.73 -28.86 -14.22
N VAL A 486 19.98 -28.56 -12.94
CA VAL A 486 20.44 -27.22 -12.50
C VAL A 486 21.86 -26.95 -13.01
N LEU A 487 22.73 -27.96 -12.99
CA LEU A 487 24.09 -27.84 -13.54
C LEU A 487 24.11 -27.67 -15.06
N GLU A 488 23.18 -28.29 -15.79
CA GLU A 488 23.03 -28.04 -17.22
C GLU A 488 22.49 -26.63 -17.49
N ALA A 489 21.53 -26.15 -16.70
CA ALA A 489 21.02 -24.78 -16.80
C ALA A 489 22.11 -23.71 -16.51
N ASP A 490 23.07 -24.01 -15.63
CA ASP A 490 24.23 -23.13 -15.35
C ASP A 490 25.17 -22.92 -16.56
N LYS A 491 25.08 -23.76 -17.59
CA LYS A 491 25.89 -23.61 -18.82
C LYS A 491 25.26 -22.67 -19.84
N LEU A 492 24.00 -22.28 -19.64
CA LEU A 492 23.27 -21.40 -20.55
C LEU A 492 23.74 -19.95 -20.37
N SER A 493 23.96 -19.24 -21.46
CA SER A 493 24.38 -17.84 -21.45
C SER A 493 23.18 -16.92 -21.67
N GLN A 494 23.10 -15.83 -20.89
CA GLN A 494 22.12 -14.77 -21.11
C GLN A 494 22.19 -14.21 -22.53
N ASP A 495 23.39 -14.11 -23.09
CA ASP A 495 23.64 -13.49 -24.41
C ASP A 495 23.04 -14.27 -25.58
N ASP A 496 22.52 -15.47 -25.36
CA ASP A 496 21.90 -16.32 -26.39
C ASP A 496 20.37 -16.19 -26.42
N TYR A 497 19.76 -15.59 -25.39
CA TYR A 497 18.31 -15.54 -25.19
C TYR A 497 17.78 -14.12 -24.97
N THR A 498 16.47 -13.95 -25.09
CA THR A 498 15.83 -12.68 -24.71
C THR A 498 15.92 -12.50 -23.20
N ILE A 499 16.08 -11.24 -22.75
CA ILE A 499 16.17 -10.92 -21.31
C ILE A 499 14.97 -11.50 -20.53
N PRO A 500 13.69 -11.30 -20.93
CA PRO A 500 12.56 -11.84 -20.18
C PRO A 500 12.56 -13.36 -20.02
N SER A 501 12.92 -14.11 -21.08
CA SER A 501 12.90 -15.58 -21.02
C SER A 501 14.05 -16.14 -20.18
N TYR A 502 15.24 -15.54 -20.29
CA TYR A 502 16.38 -15.95 -19.50
C TYR A 502 16.17 -15.69 -18.00
N ILE A 503 15.59 -14.54 -17.64
CA ILE A 503 15.32 -14.21 -16.23
C ILE A 503 14.27 -15.15 -15.62
N LYS A 504 13.22 -15.55 -16.35
CA LYS A 504 12.27 -16.58 -15.88
C LYS A 504 12.95 -17.91 -15.61
N MET A 505 13.80 -18.36 -16.53
CA MET A 505 14.62 -19.57 -16.32
C MET A 505 15.54 -19.41 -15.10
N LEU A 506 16.19 -18.26 -14.92
CA LEU A 506 17.05 -17.99 -13.78
C LEU A 506 16.29 -18.10 -12.45
N MET A 507 15.05 -17.60 -12.38
CA MET A 507 14.20 -17.75 -11.20
C MET A 507 13.90 -19.23 -10.89
N ALA A 508 13.49 -19.99 -11.90
CA ALA A 508 13.20 -21.42 -11.75
C ALA A 508 14.47 -22.21 -11.37
N LYS A 509 15.63 -21.82 -11.90
CA LYS A 509 16.93 -22.41 -11.59
C LYS A 509 17.30 -22.20 -10.14
N GLU A 510 17.16 -20.99 -9.62
CA GLU A 510 17.49 -20.69 -8.22
C GLU A 510 16.48 -21.33 -7.25
N ALA A 511 15.20 -21.42 -7.62
CA ALA A 511 14.22 -22.20 -6.86
C ALA A 511 14.59 -23.70 -6.81
N ALA A 512 14.96 -24.31 -7.95
CA ALA A 512 15.39 -25.71 -8.02
C ALA A 512 16.73 -25.97 -7.32
N ARG A 513 17.62 -24.98 -7.29
CA ARG A 513 18.88 -25.02 -6.54
C ARG A 513 18.63 -25.00 -5.03
N ALA A 514 17.67 -24.20 -4.58
CA ALA A 514 17.29 -24.10 -3.17
C ALA A 514 16.49 -25.33 -2.68
N ASP A 515 15.60 -25.85 -3.52
CA ASP A 515 14.81 -27.06 -3.28
C ASP A 515 14.67 -27.86 -4.58
N SER A 516 15.36 -29.00 -4.68
CA SER A 516 15.32 -29.90 -5.85
C SER A 516 14.11 -30.85 -5.83
N SER A 517 12.97 -30.41 -5.28
CA SER A 517 11.71 -31.13 -5.40
C SER A 517 11.32 -31.34 -6.87
N GLN A 518 10.54 -32.39 -7.14
CA GLN A 518 10.08 -32.70 -8.49
C GLN A 518 9.33 -31.54 -9.15
N ILE A 519 8.63 -30.73 -8.35
CA ILE A 519 7.89 -29.55 -8.81
C ILE A 519 8.85 -28.48 -9.33
N ASN A 520 9.88 -28.13 -8.57
CA ASN A 520 10.84 -27.11 -8.99
C ASN A 520 11.71 -27.57 -10.15
N LEU A 521 12.09 -28.86 -10.19
CA LEU A 521 12.82 -29.42 -11.32
C LEU A 521 11.99 -29.48 -12.61
N LEU A 522 10.68 -29.73 -12.49
CA LEU A 522 9.77 -29.67 -13.63
C LEU A 522 9.64 -28.22 -14.13
N ALA A 523 9.43 -27.26 -13.22
CA ALA A 523 9.37 -25.84 -13.57
C ALA A 523 10.66 -25.37 -14.26
N LEU A 524 11.85 -25.75 -13.76
CA LEU A 524 13.12 -25.44 -14.44
C LEU A 524 13.18 -26.03 -15.85
N LYS A 525 12.75 -27.29 -16.04
CA LYS A 525 12.73 -27.91 -17.37
C LYS A 525 11.80 -27.21 -18.33
N GLU A 526 10.62 -26.80 -17.85
CA GLU A 526 9.65 -26.05 -18.64
C GLU A 526 10.22 -24.69 -19.06
N GLU A 527 10.85 -23.95 -18.14
CA GLU A 527 11.45 -22.65 -18.46
C GLU A 527 12.68 -22.78 -19.38
N VAL A 528 13.51 -23.82 -19.22
CA VAL A 528 14.62 -24.10 -20.17
C VAL A 528 14.07 -24.41 -21.58
N GLN A 529 12.95 -25.12 -21.68
CA GLN A 529 12.28 -25.39 -22.97
C GLN A 529 11.61 -24.13 -23.55
N ALA A 530 11.18 -23.21 -22.70
CA ALA A 530 10.53 -21.96 -23.07
C ALA A 530 11.50 -20.81 -23.40
N LEU A 531 12.82 -21.03 -23.32
CA LEU A 531 13.84 -20.04 -23.65
C LEU A 531 13.67 -19.53 -25.08
N VAL A 532 13.70 -18.21 -25.23
CA VAL A 532 13.46 -17.54 -26.51
C VAL A 532 14.78 -16.99 -27.04
N PRO A 533 15.18 -17.25 -28.30
CA PRO A 533 16.44 -16.75 -28.87
C PRO A 533 16.55 -15.22 -28.83
N LYS A 534 17.75 -14.68 -28.57
CA LYS A 534 18.01 -13.23 -28.40
C LYS A 534 17.51 -12.29 -29.50
N GLY A 535 17.30 -12.82 -30.71
CA GLY A 535 16.84 -12.07 -31.87
C GLY A 535 15.35 -11.76 -31.86
N MET A 536 14.58 -12.41 -30.99
CA MET A 536 13.12 -12.35 -31.02
C MET A 536 12.58 -11.06 -30.37
N PRO A 537 11.54 -10.45 -30.94
CA PRO A 537 10.83 -9.33 -30.33
C PRO A 537 10.10 -9.69 -29.03
N TYR A 538 10.02 -8.74 -28.09
CA TYR A 538 9.23 -8.80 -26.87
C TYR A 538 8.68 -7.41 -26.50
N CYS A 539 7.78 -7.33 -25.51
CA CYS A 539 7.01 -6.14 -25.15
C CYS A 539 6.26 -5.54 -26.36
N VAL A 540 5.68 -6.40 -27.20
CA VAL A 540 5.03 -5.98 -28.46
C VAL A 540 3.65 -5.40 -28.20
N VAL A 541 3.42 -4.17 -28.66
CA VAL A 541 2.14 -3.46 -28.52
C VAL A 541 1.72 -2.72 -29.81
N THR A 542 0.40 -2.69 -30.07
CA THR A 542 -0.22 -1.78 -31.03
C THR A 542 -0.83 -0.60 -30.28
N ASN A 543 -0.51 0.62 -30.69
CA ASN A 543 -1.07 1.84 -30.12
C ASN A 543 -2.03 2.53 -31.09
N ILE A 544 -3.08 3.14 -30.55
CA ILE A 544 -3.83 4.14 -31.28
C ILE A 544 -2.91 5.35 -31.55
N ASN A 545 -2.83 5.76 -32.81
CA ASN A 545 -1.98 6.86 -33.24
C ASN A 545 -2.71 7.65 -34.35
N GLY A 546 -3.13 8.88 -34.03
CA GLY A 546 -3.89 9.73 -34.95
C GLY A 546 -5.28 9.16 -35.26
N ASP A 547 -5.63 9.05 -36.55
CA ASP A 547 -6.93 8.55 -37.02
C ASP A 547 -6.97 7.00 -37.04
N PRO A 548 -7.67 6.34 -36.09
CA PRO A 548 -7.67 4.90 -35.97
C PRO A 548 -8.43 4.18 -37.10
N SER A 549 -9.15 4.90 -37.96
CA SER A 549 -9.80 4.30 -39.13
C SER A 549 -8.81 3.98 -40.26
N THR A 550 -7.68 4.68 -40.30
CA THR A 550 -6.69 4.56 -41.38
C THR A 550 -5.25 4.41 -40.90
N ARG A 551 -5.00 4.45 -39.59
CA ARG A 551 -3.65 4.46 -39.03
C ARG A 551 -3.56 3.71 -37.70
N MET A 552 -2.48 2.96 -37.51
CA MET A 552 -2.09 2.33 -36.25
C MET A 552 -0.57 2.38 -36.08
N ALA A 553 -0.10 2.40 -34.85
CA ALA A 553 1.33 2.38 -34.54
C ALA A 553 1.72 1.13 -33.77
N PHE A 554 2.99 0.77 -33.86
CA PHE A 554 3.57 -0.42 -33.24
C PHE A 554 4.83 -0.02 -32.48
N ALA A 555 5.06 -0.68 -31.34
CA ALA A 555 6.28 -0.60 -30.57
C ALA A 555 6.66 -1.98 -30.02
N TRP A 556 7.96 -2.26 -29.94
CA TRP A 556 8.50 -3.46 -29.31
C TRP A 556 9.97 -3.29 -28.93
N PHE A 557 10.45 -4.19 -28.07
CA PHE A 557 11.86 -4.36 -27.73
C PHE A 557 12.48 -5.57 -28.40
N THR A 558 13.79 -5.46 -28.58
CA THR A 558 14.70 -6.58 -28.83
C THR A 558 15.91 -6.38 -27.92
N ASN A 559 16.75 -7.40 -27.76
CA ASN A 559 18.04 -7.24 -27.09
C ASN A 559 18.88 -6.13 -27.78
N SER A 560 19.81 -5.53 -27.05
CA SER A 560 20.66 -4.46 -27.59
C SER A 560 21.40 -4.85 -28.86
N GLY A 561 21.51 -3.92 -29.82
CA GLY A 561 22.32 -4.08 -31.04
C GLY A 561 21.57 -4.58 -32.26
N ILE A 562 20.27 -4.86 -32.14
CA ILE A 562 19.41 -5.28 -33.26
C ILE A 562 18.76 -4.03 -33.87
N SER A 563 19.33 -3.51 -34.95
CA SER A 563 18.82 -2.31 -35.65
C SER A 563 17.78 -2.61 -36.72
N SER A 564 17.68 -3.87 -37.17
CA SER A 564 16.71 -4.29 -38.18
C SER A 564 15.35 -4.54 -37.54
N GLY A 565 14.30 -3.95 -38.10
CA GLY A 565 12.94 -4.11 -37.59
C GLY A 565 11.91 -3.66 -38.62
N LYS A 566 10.87 -4.46 -38.81
CA LYS A 566 9.71 -4.15 -39.66
C LYS A 566 8.44 -4.77 -39.08
N VAL A 567 7.32 -4.21 -39.50
CA VAL A 567 5.98 -4.76 -39.26
C VAL A 567 5.49 -5.39 -40.54
N GLN A 568 5.01 -6.63 -40.45
CA GLN A 568 4.24 -7.27 -41.49
C GLN A 568 2.77 -7.24 -41.09
N ILE A 569 1.91 -6.76 -41.98
CA ILE A 569 0.47 -6.61 -41.72
C ILE A 569 -0.38 -7.12 -42.89
N VAL A 570 -1.46 -7.83 -42.55
CA VAL A 570 -2.44 -8.39 -43.51
C VAL A 570 -3.87 -8.10 -43.07
N ALA A 571 -4.73 -7.72 -44.03
CA ALA A 571 -6.16 -7.47 -43.82
C ALA A 571 -6.92 -8.81 -43.73
N LYS A 572 -6.69 -9.55 -42.65
CA LYS A 572 -7.28 -10.88 -42.42
C LYS A 572 -7.40 -11.15 -40.93
N SER A 573 -8.56 -11.67 -40.51
CA SER A 573 -8.75 -12.19 -39.15
C SER A 573 -8.11 -13.57 -39.02
N ASN A 574 -7.55 -13.87 -37.84
CA ASN A 574 -6.92 -15.16 -37.53
C ASN A 574 -5.90 -15.59 -38.60
N ALA A 575 -5.05 -14.66 -39.06
CA ALA A 575 -4.03 -14.98 -40.05
C ALA A 575 -3.04 -16.01 -39.49
N VAL A 576 -2.52 -16.84 -40.39
CA VAL A 576 -1.46 -17.80 -40.11
C VAL A 576 -0.17 -17.40 -40.83
N GLU A 577 0.95 -18.03 -40.48
CA GLU A 577 2.27 -17.80 -41.07
C GLU A 577 2.27 -17.65 -42.60
N SER A 578 1.56 -18.50 -43.33
CA SER A 578 1.52 -18.47 -44.80
C SER A 578 0.85 -17.22 -45.39
N ASP A 579 -0.03 -16.56 -44.64
CA ASP A 579 -0.72 -15.34 -45.11
C ASP A 579 0.25 -14.16 -45.25
N PHE A 580 1.37 -14.19 -44.54
CA PHE A 580 2.36 -13.12 -44.56
C PHE A 580 3.30 -13.14 -45.77
N THR A 581 3.14 -14.10 -46.68
CA THR A 581 3.93 -14.19 -47.93
C THR A 581 3.79 -12.94 -48.81
N ASN A 582 2.64 -12.26 -48.76
CA ASN A 582 2.35 -11.02 -49.49
C ASN A 582 1.89 -9.90 -48.53
N ALA A 583 2.40 -9.89 -47.30
CA ALA A 583 2.06 -8.85 -46.33
C ALA A 583 2.53 -7.47 -46.78
N THR A 584 1.81 -6.44 -46.33
CA THR A 584 2.35 -5.08 -46.37
C THR A 584 3.48 -5.00 -45.35
N GLU A 585 4.66 -4.55 -45.79
CA GLU A 585 5.82 -4.36 -44.92
C GLU A 585 6.03 -2.88 -44.61
N ILE A 586 6.32 -2.58 -43.34
CA ILE A 586 6.58 -1.22 -42.86
C ILE A 586 7.87 -1.26 -42.06
N GLU A 587 8.90 -0.59 -42.55
CA GLU A 587 10.17 -0.45 -41.84
C GLU A 587 9.99 0.31 -40.52
N ALA A 588 10.69 -0.14 -39.47
CA ALA A 588 10.69 0.50 -38.17
C ALA A 588 11.89 1.41 -37.99
N ALA A 589 11.66 2.54 -37.31
CA ALA A 589 12.73 3.29 -36.68
C ALA A 589 13.18 2.53 -35.42
N HIS A 590 14.47 2.60 -35.10
CA HIS A 590 15.02 2.01 -33.88
C HIS A 590 15.76 3.06 -33.06
N GLN A 591 15.82 2.84 -31.75
CA GLN A 591 16.60 3.64 -30.80
C GLN A 591 17.18 2.74 -29.71
N ALA A 592 18.39 3.06 -29.24
CA ALA A 592 18.99 2.36 -28.11
C ALA A 592 18.36 2.82 -26.79
N ALA A 593 18.03 1.89 -25.92
CA ALA A 593 17.59 2.13 -24.55
C ALA A 593 18.62 1.48 -23.61
N ASN A 594 19.60 2.28 -23.18
CA ASN A 594 20.78 1.78 -22.46
C ASN A 594 20.65 2.00 -20.96
N ASN A 595 21.22 1.07 -20.19
CA ASN A 595 21.29 1.11 -18.74
C ASN A 595 19.92 1.28 -18.06
N LEU A 596 18.88 0.64 -18.60
CA LEU A 596 17.60 0.58 -17.91
C LEU A 596 17.76 -0.26 -16.65
N ASN A 597 17.38 0.32 -15.52
CA ASN A 597 17.33 -0.37 -14.24
C ASN A 597 16.40 -1.58 -14.35
N TYR A 598 16.83 -2.74 -13.85
CA TYR A 598 16.10 -4.00 -13.95
C TYR A 598 15.77 -4.61 -12.59
N ALA A 599 16.74 -4.66 -11.69
CA ALA A 599 16.55 -5.15 -10.33
C ALA A 599 16.85 -4.03 -9.34
N VAL A 600 15.84 -3.57 -8.61
CA VAL A 600 15.90 -2.44 -7.67
C VAL A 600 15.48 -2.91 -6.28
N SER A 601 15.83 -2.17 -5.23
CA SER A 601 15.65 -2.59 -3.82
C SER A 601 14.20 -2.98 -3.46
N THR A 602 13.23 -2.47 -4.22
CA THR A 602 11.80 -2.66 -4.03
C THR A 602 11.19 -3.69 -4.98
N SER A 603 11.89 -4.15 -6.03
CA SER A 603 11.32 -5.09 -6.99
C SER A 603 11.44 -6.55 -6.51
N GLY A 604 10.40 -7.35 -6.73
CA GLY A 604 10.31 -8.73 -6.26
C GLY A 604 11.34 -9.70 -6.86
N ILE A 605 12.13 -9.25 -7.86
CA ILE A 605 13.04 -10.10 -8.62
C ILE A 605 14.39 -10.37 -7.94
N LEU A 606 14.83 -9.51 -7.01
CA LEU A 606 16.16 -9.59 -6.39
C LEU A 606 16.44 -10.97 -5.78
N LYS A 607 15.54 -11.43 -4.90
CA LYS A 607 15.65 -12.72 -4.23
C LYS A 607 15.30 -13.87 -5.15
N ALA A 608 14.30 -13.69 -6.02
CA ALA A 608 13.78 -14.77 -6.86
C ALA A 608 14.79 -15.22 -7.92
N ALA A 609 15.57 -14.29 -8.49
CA ALA A 609 16.57 -14.58 -9.52
C ALA A 609 18.03 -14.45 -9.04
N ALA A 610 18.25 -14.25 -7.74
CA ALA A 610 19.57 -13.98 -7.14
C ALA A 610 20.35 -12.85 -7.86
N LEU A 611 19.64 -11.81 -8.31
CA LEU A 611 20.24 -10.67 -9.01
C LEU A 611 20.74 -9.63 -8.00
N PRO A 612 21.92 -9.02 -8.21
CA PRO A 612 22.35 -7.87 -7.43
C PRO A 612 21.38 -6.69 -7.57
N THR A 613 21.19 -5.94 -6.49
CA THR A 613 20.52 -4.62 -6.56
C THR A 613 21.27 -3.71 -7.52
N ASN A 614 20.52 -2.89 -8.27
CA ASN A 614 21.03 -2.02 -9.35
C ASN A 614 21.53 -2.77 -10.58
N THR A 615 21.04 -4.00 -10.83
CA THR A 615 21.23 -4.67 -12.13
C THR A 615 20.58 -3.84 -13.24
N LYS A 616 21.28 -3.68 -14.37
CA LYS A 616 20.80 -2.90 -15.53
C LYS A 616 21.01 -3.67 -16.82
N PHE A 617 20.12 -3.46 -17.79
CA PHE A 617 20.24 -4.04 -19.12
C PHE A 617 20.13 -2.99 -20.24
N ASN A 618 20.58 -3.40 -21.43
CA ASN A 618 20.50 -2.61 -22.65
C ASN A 618 19.52 -3.25 -23.63
N TYR A 619 18.74 -2.41 -24.28
CA TYR A 619 17.66 -2.81 -25.19
C TYR A 619 17.73 -2.01 -26.49
N THR A 620 17.05 -2.50 -27.52
CA THR A 620 16.72 -1.72 -28.71
C THR A 620 15.21 -1.59 -28.84
N SER A 621 14.71 -0.35 -28.76
CA SER A 621 13.31 0.02 -28.95
C SER A 621 13.04 0.25 -30.43
N HIS A 622 12.01 -0.39 -30.97
CA HIS A 622 11.59 -0.30 -32.37
C HIS A 622 10.19 0.29 -32.47
N LYS A 623 9.96 1.16 -33.45
CA LYS A 623 8.70 1.86 -33.65
C LYS A 623 8.35 1.99 -35.13
N ALA A 624 7.12 1.65 -35.49
CA ALA A 624 6.62 1.74 -36.86
C ALA A 624 5.18 2.27 -36.89
N ILE A 625 4.78 2.92 -37.99
CA ILE A 625 3.43 3.46 -38.19
C ILE A 625 2.86 2.93 -39.50
N ALA A 626 1.74 2.21 -39.43
CA ALA A 626 0.97 1.81 -40.60
C ALA A 626 -0.03 2.92 -40.95
N THR A 627 -0.02 3.38 -42.19
CA THR A 627 -0.96 4.39 -42.72
C THR A 627 -1.72 3.85 -43.93
N GLY A 628 -2.87 4.44 -44.24
CA GLY A 628 -3.67 4.04 -45.40
C GLY A 628 -4.37 2.69 -45.19
N LEU A 629 -4.60 2.30 -43.94
CA LEU A 629 -5.38 1.13 -43.60
C LEU A 629 -6.86 1.34 -44.00
N THR A 630 -7.54 0.24 -44.30
CA THR A 630 -8.96 0.26 -44.62
C THR A 630 -9.76 0.39 -43.33
N PRO A 631 -10.74 1.31 -43.22
CA PRO A 631 -11.64 1.40 -42.08
C PRO A 631 -12.42 0.11 -41.81
N ASN A 632 -12.83 -0.09 -40.56
CA ASN A 632 -13.63 -1.23 -40.10
C ASN A 632 -13.09 -2.60 -40.56
N THR A 633 -11.78 -2.79 -40.51
CA THR A 633 -11.09 -3.98 -41.01
C THR A 633 -10.26 -4.61 -39.91
N THR A 634 -10.42 -5.92 -39.71
CA THR A 634 -9.52 -6.69 -38.84
C THR A 634 -8.20 -6.94 -39.55
N TYR A 635 -7.13 -6.52 -38.91
CA TYR A 635 -5.77 -6.78 -39.36
C TYR A 635 -5.09 -7.76 -38.41
N SER A 636 -4.33 -8.68 -38.99
CA SER A 636 -3.33 -9.46 -38.26
C SER A 636 -1.95 -8.91 -38.59
N TYR A 637 -1.07 -8.86 -37.61
CA TYR A 637 0.28 -8.35 -37.76
C TYR A 637 1.29 -9.19 -36.97
N ARG A 638 2.55 -9.05 -37.36
CA ARG A 638 3.71 -9.50 -36.59
C ARG A 638 4.84 -8.48 -36.77
N VAL A 639 5.71 -8.38 -35.77
CA VAL A 639 6.86 -7.47 -35.78
C VAL A 639 8.16 -8.25 -35.71
N GLY A 640 9.26 -7.67 -36.15
CA GLY A 640 10.58 -8.29 -36.09
C GLY A 640 11.37 -8.10 -37.38
N TYR A 641 12.13 -9.10 -37.80
CA TYR A 641 12.90 -9.08 -39.04
C TYR A 641 13.01 -10.50 -39.60
N ASP A 642 13.58 -10.65 -40.80
CA ASP A 642 13.59 -11.93 -41.50
C ASP A 642 14.22 -13.04 -40.62
N GLY A 643 13.42 -14.08 -40.36
CA GLY A 643 13.78 -15.22 -39.50
C GLY A 643 13.50 -15.06 -38.00
N ASN A 644 13.10 -13.87 -37.54
CA ASN A 644 12.79 -13.58 -36.13
C ASN A 644 11.51 -12.73 -36.04
N TRP A 645 10.37 -13.40 -35.91
CA TRP A 645 9.05 -12.76 -35.89
C TRP A 645 8.37 -12.98 -34.53
N SER A 646 7.67 -11.96 -34.04
CA SER A 646 6.78 -12.10 -32.88
C SER A 646 5.65 -13.08 -33.17
N ASP A 647 4.93 -13.47 -32.10
CA ASP A 647 3.60 -14.05 -32.24
C ASP A 647 2.69 -13.16 -33.12
N ILE A 648 1.77 -13.78 -33.84
CA ILE A 648 0.77 -13.08 -34.65
C ILE A 648 -0.27 -12.47 -33.70
N LYS A 649 -0.43 -11.15 -33.79
CA LYS A 649 -1.39 -10.36 -33.03
C LYS A 649 -2.41 -9.73 -33.97
N SER A 650 -3.50 -9.23 -33.42
CA SER A 650 -4.54 -8.58 -34.23
C SER A 650 -5.06 -7.29 -33.62
N PHE A 651 -5.65 -6.44 -34.47
CA PHE A 651 -6.45 -5.29 -34.07
C PHE A 651 -7.56 -5.05 -35.10
N ILE A 652 -8.46 -4.12 -34.81
CA ILE A 652 -9.48 -3.66 -35.75
C ILE A 652 -9.37 -2.14 -35.93
N THR A 653 -9.36 -1.68 -37.18
CA THR A 653 -9.44 -0.24 -37.48
C THR A 653 -10.83 0.30 -37.16
N ALA A 654 -10.89 1.57 -36.75
CA ALA A 654 -12.16 2.22 -36.48
C ALA A 654 -13.04 2.28 -37.74
N ASN A 655 -14.35 2.29 -37.54
CA ASN A 655 -15.30 2.58 -38.60
C ASN A 655 -15.34 4.10 -38.86
N THR A 656 -15.55 4.51 -40.12
CA THR A 656 -15.81 5.91 -40.47
C THR A 656 -17.23 6.35 -40.12
N ASN A 657 -18.14 5.39 -39.93
CA ASN A 657 -19.49 5.65 -39.47
C ASN A 657 -19.52 5.78 -37.94
N LYS A 658 -20.45 6.60 -37.44
CA LYS A 658 -20.70 6.86 -36.01
C LYS A 658 -21.47 5.71 -35.32
N GLU A 659 -21.09 4.48 -35.62
CA GLU A 659 -21.70 3.27 -35.06
C GLU A 659 -21.33 3.09 -33.59
N GLU A 660 -22.16 2.30 -32.90
CA GLU A 660 -21.92 1.92 -31.51
C GLU A 660 -20.65 1.06 -31.40
N PHE A 661 -19.88 1.29 -30.35
CA PHE A 661 -18.67 0.52 -30.07
C PHE A 661 -18.45 0.36 -28.56
N LYS A 662 -17.60 -0.61 -28.21
CA LYS A 662 -17.19 -0.87 -26.84
C LYS A 662 -15.68 -0.73 -26.70
N PHE A 663 -15.24 -0.25 -25.55
CA PHE A 663 -13.83 -0.29 -25.15
C PHE A 663 -13.70 -0.72 -23.70
N LEU A 664 -12.51 -1.19 -23.35
CA LEU A 664 -12.16 -1.55 -21.98
C LEU A 664 -11.45 -0.39 -21.29
N TYR A 665 -11.74 -0.20 -20.02
CA TYR A 665 -11.04 0.76 -19.16
C TYR A 665 -10.42 0.04 -17.96
N MET A 666 -9.11 0.23 -17.77
CA MET A 666 -8.32 -0.28 -16.65
C MET A 666 -7.28 0.76 -16.24
N THR A 667 -6.77 0.67 -15.00
CA THR A 667 -5.81 1.62 -14.44
C THR A 667 -5.07 1.02 -13.25
N ASP A 668 -3.92 1.60 -12.88
CA ASP A 668 -3.24 1.38 -11.60
C ASP A 668 -2.91 -0.09 -11.32
N SER A 669 -2.19 -0.76 -12.23
CA SER A 669 -1.77 -2.15 -12.01
C SER A 669 -0.66 -2.27 -10.97
N HIS A 670 0.21 -1.25 -10.85
CA HIS A 670 1.31 -1.20 -9.88
C HIS A 670 2.17 -2.46 -9.85
N ILE A 671 2.61 -2.94 -11.02
CA ILE A 671 3.41 -4.16 -11.08
C ILE A 671 4.68 -4.02 -10.23
N MET A 672 4.91 -4.97 -9.31
CA MET A 672 6.03 -4.96 -8.36
C MET A 672 6.53 -6.36 -7.99
N ASP A 673 5.59 -7.29 -7.81
CA ASP A 673 5.84 -8.67 -7.43
C ASP A 673 4.78 -9.60 -8.05
N ASN A 674 4.89 -10.90 -7.77
CA ASN A 674 3.98 -11.91 -8.33
C ASN A 674 2.50 -11.69 -7.97
N GLU A 675 2.20 -11.17 -6.79
CA GLU A 675 0.81 -10.90 -6.38
C GLU A 675 0.22 -9.75 -7.20
N TYR A 676 0.98 -8.67 -7.43
CA TYR A 676 0.54 -7.57 -8.30
C TYR A 676 0.37 -8.02 -9.76
N VAL A 677 1.34 -8.80 -10.26
CA VAL A 677 1.31 -9.37 -11.62
C VAL A 677 0.05 -10.21 -11.83
N GLU A 678 -0.26 -11.12 -10.90
CA GLU A 678 -1.39 -12.03 -11.03
C GLU A 678 -2.74 -11.31 -10.90
N ASN A 679 -2.89 -10.33 -9.99
CA ASN A 679 -4.13 -9.55 -9.90
C ASN A 679 -4.45 -8.83 -11.21
N ALA A 680 -3.47 -8.14 -11.78
CA ALA A 680 -3.63 -7.47 -13.07
C ALA A 680 -3.88 -8.46 -14.21
N ARG A 681 -3.22 -9.63 -14.18
CA ARG A 681 -3.43 -10.72 -15.14
C ARG A 681 -4.85 -11.26 -15.09
N TRP A 682 -5.39 -11.51 -13.90
CA TRP A 682 -6.76 -11.99 -13.73
C TRP A 682 -7.79 -10.98 -14.23
N SER A 683 -7.59 -9.68 -13.96
CA SER A 683 -8.46 -8.65 -14.55
C SER A 683 -8.39 -8.64 -16.07
N ALA A 684 -7.19 -8.76 -16.66
CA ALA A 684 -7.03 -8.78 -18.12
C ALA A 684 -7.67 -10.00 -18.78
N ILE A 685 -7.51 -11.20 -18.20
CA ILE A 685 -8.16 -12.44 -18.68
C ILE A 685 -9.68 -12.31 -18.57
N THR A 686 -10.17 -11.91 -17.40
CA THR A 686 -11.60 -11.72 -17.15
C THR A 686 -12.20 -10.73 -18.15
N ALA A 687 -11.54 -9.58 -18.36
CA ALA A 687 -12.00 -8.57 -19.31
C ALA A 687 -12.01 -9.08 -20.76
N ALA A 688 -10.99 -9.85 -21.16
CA ALA A 688 -10.91 -10.45 -22.49
C ALA A 688 -12.06 -11.44 -22.75
N GLN A 689 -12.46 -12.20 -21.73
CA GLN A 689 -13.58 -13.16 -21.80
C GLN A 689 -14.94 -12.48 -21.74
N GLN A 690 -15.09 -11.48 -20.87
CA GLN A 690 -16.35 -10.79 -20.62
C GLN A 690 -16.74 -9.85 -21.78
N VAL A 691 -15.76 -9.19 -22.41
CA VAL A 691 -15.99 -8.20 -23.48
C VAL A 691 -15.17 -8.56 -24.72
N PRO A 692 -15.50 -9.67 -25.41
CA PRO A 692 -14.69 -10.16 -26.52
C PRO A 692 -14.69 -9.21 -27.74
N ASP A 693 -15.69 -8.33 -27.88
CA ASP A 693 -15.90 -7.42 -28.99
C ASP A 693 -15.36 -5.98 -28.77
N ALA A 694 -14.73 -5.72 -27.62
CA ALA A 694 -14.06 -4.45 -27.31
C ALA A 694 -13.01 -4.09 -28.37
N LYS A 695 -12.96 -2.81 -28.74
CA LYS A 695 -12.14 -2.31 -29.85
C LYS A 695 -10.73 -1.91 -29.44
N PHE A 696 -10.57 -1.41 -28.22
CA PHE A 696 -9.29 -1.02 -27.64
C PHE A 696 -9.36 -1.04 -26.12
N LEU A 697 -8.18 -1.00 -25.49
CA LEU A 697 -7.99 -0.77 -24.07
C LEU A 697 -7.55 0.67 -23.85
N LEU A 698 -8.29 1.43 -23.04
CA LEU A 698 -7.84 2.69 -22.46
C LEU A 698 -7.20 2.37 -21.10
N PHE A 699 -5.93 2.75 -20.92
CA PHE A 699 -5.19 2.53 -19.67
C PHE A 699 -4.63 3.85 -19.14
N THR A 700 -5.06 4.27 -17.95
CA THR A 700 -4.80 5.64 -17.46
C THR A 700 -3.59 5.79 -16.55
N GLY A 701 -2.55 4.98 -16.71
CA GLY A 701 -1.28 5.14 -15.97
C GLY A 701 -1.14 4.25 -14.73
N ASP A 702 0.02 4.39 -14.08
CA ASP A 702 0.53 3.55 -13.00
C ASP A 702 0.60 2.07 -13.41
N PHE A 703 1.31 1.85 -14.51
CA PHE A 703 1.58 0.51 -15.05
C PHE A 703 2.40 -0.29 -14.04
N VAL A 704 3.45 0.32 -13.53
CA VAL A 704 4.46 -0.26 -12.64
C VAL A 704 4.45 0.41 -11.27
N GLU A 705 5.09 -0.18 -10.28
CA GLU A 705 5.12 0.37 -8.91
C GLU A 705 6.36 1.21 -8.64
N THR A 706 7.51 0.84 -9.20
CA THR A 706 8.73 1.58 -8.94
C THR A 706 8.80 2.77 -9.88
N GLY A 707 8.54 3.97 -9.37
CA GLY A 707 8.65 5.22 -10.14
C GLY A 707 9.98 5.92 -9.99
N THR A 708 10.17 7.04 -10.69
CA THR A 708 11.34 7.95 -10.54
C THR A 708 12.69 7.28 -10.81
N GLU A 709 13.71 7.52 -9.97
CA GLU A 709 15.08 6.98 -10.12
C GLU A 709 15.16 5.46 -9.89
N GLN A 710 14.15 4.86 -9.26
CA GLN A 710 14.08 3.44 -8.96
C GLN A 710 13.25 2.64 -9.99
N ASN A 711 12.85 3.23 -11.11
CA ASN A 711 11.99 2.54 -12.08
C ASN A 711 12.61 1.25 -12.62
N SER A 712 11.83 0.17 -12.58
CA SER A 712 12.27 -1.19 -12.92
C SER A 712 11.72 -1.65 -14.27
N GLU A 713 12.60 -1.93 -15.23
CA GLU A 713 12.24 -2.49 -16.53
C GLU A 713 11.70 -3.92 -16.40
N TRP A 714 12.05 -4.67 -15.34
CA TRP A 714 11.43 -5.97 -15.08
C TRP A 714 9.92 -5.84 -14.85
N GLU A 715 9.46 -4.77 -14.19
CA GLU A 715 8.03 -4.54 -13.94
C GLU A 715 7.28 -4.24 -15.24
N TRP A 716 7.88 -3.46 -16.15
CA TRP A 716 7.36 -3.24 -17.50
C TRP A 716 7.29 -4.55 -18.28
N GLU A 717 8.35 -5.34 -18.29
CA GLU A 717 8.37 -6.65 -18.94
C GLU A 717 7.26 -7.57 -18.40
N GLN A 718 7.01 -7.59 -17.09
CA GLN A 718 5.91 -8.37 -16.51
C GLN A 718 4.54 -7.83 -16.94
N TRP A 719 4.37 -6.51 -17.01
CA TRP A 719 3.12 -5.91 -17.47
C TRP A 719 2.78 -6.33 -18.90
N PHE A 720 3.75 -6.27 -19.83
CA PHE A 720 3.55 -6.62 -21.23
C PHE A 720 3.48 -8.13 -21.48
N GLU A 721 4.43 -8.90 -20.93
CA GLU A 721 4.61 -10.31 -21.28
C GLU A 721 3.80 -11.27 -20.41
N VAL A 722 3.22 -10.79 -19.30
CA VAL A 722 2.45 -11.61 -18.37
C VAL A 722 1.06 -11.03 -18.13
N SER A 723 0.96 -9.86 -17.50
CA SER A 723 -0.32 -9.35 -17.00
C SER A 723 -1.28 -8.93 -18.12
N MET A 724 -0.87 -8.05 -19.03
CA MET A 724 -1.75 -7.52 -20.08
C MET A 724 -1.68 -8.26 -21.42
N LYS A 725 -0.80 -9.26 -21.54
CA LYS A 725 -0.67 -10.10 -22.74
C LYS A 725 -2.02 -10.61 -23.31
N PRO A 726 -3.01 -11.04 -22.51
CA PRO A 726 -4.31 -11.50 -23.02
C PRO A 726 -5.09 -10.43 -23.81
N LEU A 727 -4.93 -9.15 -23.44
CA LEU A 727 -5.58 -8.02 -24.12
C LEU A 727 -4.70 -7.48 -25.26
N LEU A 728 -3.41 -7.28 -25.02
CA LEU A 728 -2.47 -6.70 -26.01
C LEU A 728 -2.26 -7.58 -27.24
N SER A 729 -2.65 -8.86 -27.19
CA SER A 729 -2.57 -9.76 -28.35
C SER A 729 -3.72 -9.58 -29.35
N ARG A 730 -4.80 -8.89 -28.97
CA ARG A 730 -6.05 -8.85 -29.75
C ARG A 730 -6.65 -7.46 -29.98
N MET A 731 -6.11 -6.40 -29.36
CA MET A 731 -6.61 -5.03 -29.51
C MET A 731 -5.49 -3.99 -29.38
N ALA A 732 -5.78 -2.77 -29.82
CA ALA A 732 -4.91 -1.62 -29.63
C ALA A 732 -5.01 -1.05 -28.20
N LEU A 733 -3.94 -0.37 -27.78
CA LEU A 733 -3.84 0.33 -26.50
C LEU A 733 -3.87 1.85 -26.71
N ALA A 734 -4.64 2.53 -25.88
CA ALA A 734 -4.59 3.98 -25.64
C ALA A 734 -4.08 4.22 -24.21
N PRO A 735 -2.75 4.40 -24.02
CA PRO A 735 -2.16 4.65 -22.70
C PRO A 735 -2.01 6.15 -22.39
N THR A 736 -1.91 6.52 -21.11
CA THR A 736 -1.28 7.78 -20.64
C THR A 736 -0.39 7.48 -19.43
N ASP A 737 0.46 8.41 -19.02
CA ASP A 737 1.37 8.25 -17.89
C ASP A 737 0.72 8.57 -16.53
N GLY A 738 1.08 7.77 -15.52
CA GLY A 738 0.84 8.01 -14.12
C GLY A 738 2.09 8.46 -13.36
N ASN A 739 1.95 8.77 -12.07
CA ASN A 739 3.08 9.25 -11.28
C ASN A 739 4.12 8.17 -10.99
N HIS A 740 3.76 6.89 -11.07
CA HIS A 740 4.72 5.79 -10.99
C HIS A 740 5.42 5.52 -12.32
N ASP A 741 4.92 6.07 -13.43
CA ASP A 741 5.53 5.93 -14.75
C ASP A 741 6.50 7.09 -15.06
N ASP A 742 6.44 8.17 -14.27
CA ASP A 742 7.32 9.31 -14.40
C ASP A 742 8.74 8.98 -13.91
N THR A 743 9.63 8.71 -14.87
CA THR A 743 11.03 8.37 -14.65
C THR A 743 11.97 9.12 -15.60
N PRO A 744 13.19 9.50 -15.13
CA PRO A 744 14.24 10.02 -16.01
C PRO A 744 14.78 8.97 -16.99
N ASN A 745 14.51 7.67 -16.78
CA ASN A 745 14.97 6.59 -17.64
C ASN A 745 14.15 6.43 -18.94
N LEU A 746 13.06 7.19 -19.10
CA LEU A 746 12.24 7.24 -20.32
C LEU A 746 11.58 5.90 -20.72
N ASN A 747 11.42 4.93 -19.80
CA ASN A 747 10.82 3.62 -20.08
C ASN A 747 9.47 3.73 -20.84
N TYR A 748 8.59 4.64 -20.40
CA TYR A 748 7.32 4.92 -21.08
C TYR A 748 7.53 5.25 -22.57
N THR A 749 8.46 6.16 -22.86
CA THR A 749 8.77 6.57 -24.24
C THR A 749 9.33 5.41 -25.04
N TYR A 750 10.06 4.48 -24.44
CA TYR A 750 10.59 3.33 -25.17
C TYR A 750 9.52 2.31 -25.53
N HIS A 751 8.49 2.16 -24.68
CA HIS A 751 7.45 1.13 -24.82
C HIS A 751 6.26 1.54 -25.71
N PHE A 752 5.94 2.84 -25.83
CA PHE A 752 4.73 3.28 -26.53
C PHE A 752 5.01 4.15 -27.76
N ASN A 753 4.12 4.07 -28.76
CA ASN A 753 4.21 4.82 -30.02
C ASN A 753 2.89 5.52 -30.39
N THR A 754 2.31 6.22 -29.42
CA THR A 754 1.14 7.11 -29.59
C THR A 754 1.52 8.38 -30.37
N ASP A 755 0.51 9.20 -30.72
CA ASP A 755 0.73 10.43 -31.48
C ASP A 755 1.53 11.45 -30.66
N LYS A 756 2.66 11.91 -31.21
CA LYS A 756 3.58 12.87 -30.57
C LYS A 756 3.43 14.30 -31.09
N THR A 757 2.38 14.61 -31.85
CA THR A 757 2.17 15.95 -32.42
C THR A 757 2.14 17.02 -31.32
N PHE A 758 1.55 16.72 -30.15
CA PHE A 758 1.57 17.64 -29.01
C PHE A 758 3.00 17.94 -28.55
N ASN A 759 3.88 16.94 -28.44
CA ASN A 759 5.28 17.14 -28.13
C ASN A 759 5.97 18.09 -29.12
N GLU A 760 5.62 18.00 -30.40
CA GLU A 760 6.20 18.82 -31.46
C GLU A 760 5.70 20.28 -31.40
N THR A 761 4.42 20.50 -31.08
CA THR A 761 3.77 21.81 -31.11
C THR A 761 3.79 22.57 -29.78
N ALA A 762 3.85 21.89 -28.63
CA ALA A 762 3.84 22.53 -27.32
C ALA A 762 5.04 23.47 -27.14
N THR A 763 4.80 24.62 -26.52
CA THR A 763 5.84 25.60 -26.18
C THR A 763 6.71 25.06 -25.05
N VAL A 764 6.07 24.59 -23.97
CA VAL A 764 6.75 23.86 -22.90
C VAL A 764 6.71 22.37 -23.24
N LYS A 765 7.89 21.78 -23.46
CA LYS A 765 8.01 20.39 -23.92
C LYS A 765 7.71 19.41 -22.79
N PRO A 766 6.80 18.43 -22.98
CA PRO A 766 6.58 17.34 -22.03
C PRO A 766 7.77 16.39 -21.94
N GLN A 767 7.81 15.52 -20.92
CA GLN A 767 8.91 14.58 -20.67
C GLN A 767 8.99 13.48 -21.70
N PHE A 768 7.84 12.86 -21.94
CA PHE A 768 7.72 11.65 -22.72
C PHE A 768 7.01 11.94 -24.02
N ASP A 769 7.40 11.21 -25.07
CA ASP A 769 6.66 11.23 -26.33
C ASP A 769 5.31 10.52 -26.18
N GLY A 770 4.25 11.19 -26.63
CA GLY A 770 2.95 10.55 -26.83
C GLY A 770 2.10 10.35 -25.56
N ILE A 771 2.35 11.12 -24.50
CA ILE A 771 1.51 11.13 -23.29
C ILE A 771 0.29 12.07 -23.39
N THR A 772 0.27 12.95 -24.40
CA THR A 772 -0.87 13.84 -24.68
C THR A 772 -1.24 13.76 -26.15
N TYR A 773 -2.43 13.23 -26.45
CA TYR A 773 -2.90 12.97 -27.80
C TYR A 773 -4.41 12.75 -27.85
N SER A 774 -4.96 12.71 -29.06
CA SER A 774 -6.40 12.55 -29.27
C SER A 774 -6.70 11.67 -30.47
N PHE A 775 -7.88 11.05 -30.45
CA PHE A 775 -8.39 10.29 -31.56
C PHE A 775 -9.92 10.30 -31.55
N VAL A 776 -10.53 10.02 -32.71
CA VAL A 776 -11.98 9.84 -32.84
C VAL A 776 -12.28 8.37 -33.05
N TYR A 777 -13.23 7.83 -32.29
CA TYR A 777 -13.78 6.50 -32.50
C TYR A 777 -15.31 6.60 -32.42
N GLY A 778 -16.00 6.16 -33.47
CA GLY A 778 -17.46 6.33 -33.57
C GLY A 778 -17.85 7.81 -33.52
N ASP A 779 -18.74 8.18 -32.58
CA ASP A 779 -19.18 9.56 -32.36
C ASP A 779 -18.47 10.26 -31.19
N ALA A 780 -17.33 9.72 -30.73
CA ALA A 780 -16.60 10.21 -29.58
C ALA A 780 -15.20 10.71 -29.94
N LEU A 781 -14.88 11.93 -29.51
CA LEU A 781 -13.53 12.46 -29.44
C LEU A 781 -12.93 12.10 -28.07
N PHE A 782 -11.84 11.34 -28.10
CA PHE A 782 -11.01 11.06 -26.92
C PHE A 782 -9.84 12.05 -26.87
N MET A 783 -9.67 12.71 -25.73
CA MET A 783 -8.55 13.60 -25.43
C MET A 783 -7.79 13.05 -24.22
N VAL A 784 -6.69 12.36 -24.49
CA VAL A 784 -5.83 11.72 -23.50
C VAL A 784 -4.69 12.69 -23.17
N TYR A 785 -4.45 12.96 -21.90
CA TYR A 785 -3.42 13.92 -21.49
C TYR A 785 -2.69 13.52 -20.21
N SER A 786 -1.45 13.99 -20.08
CA SER A 786 -0.62 13.77 -18.90
C SER A 786 -0.98 14.72 -17.76
N HIS A 787 -0.99 14.16 -16.54
CA HIS A 787 -1.06 14.95 -15.30
C HIS A 787 0.34 15.28 -14.73
N GLN A 788 1.42 14.68 -15.22
CA GLN A 788 2.72 14.72 -14.53
C GLN A 788 3.54 15.98 -14.85
N ASP A 789 3.35 16.58 -16.03
CA ASP A 789 4.22 17.64 -16.54
C ASP A 789 3.80 19.09 -16.17
N PHE A 790 2.81 19.27 -15.29
CA PHE A 790 2.27 20.60 -14.96
C PHE A 790 3.27 21.60 -14.39
N TRP A 791 4.33 21.10 -13.74
CA TRP A 791 5.39 21.87 -13.11
C TRP A 791 6.43 22.39 -14.12
N ARG A 792 6.38 21.92 -15.37
CA ARG A 792 7.29 22.40 -16.41
C ARG A 792 6.93 23.83 -16.81
N GLY A 793 7.96 24.68 -16.95
CA GLY A 793 7.79 26.11 -17.17
C GLY A 793 7.46 26.87 -15.88
N SER A 794 6.80 28.03 -15.99
CA SER A 794 6.39 28.80 -14.80
C SER A 794 5.08 28.28 -14.24
N TYR A 795 5.07 27.93 -12.95
CA TYR A 795 3.87 27.52 -12.21
C TYR A 795 3.86 28.10 -10.79
N SER A 796 2.67 28.15 -10.18
CA SER A 796 2.46 28.58 -8.79
C SER A 796 1.16 27.98 -8.25
N TYR A 797 1.26 27.18 -7.19
CA TYR A 797 0.09 26.71 -6.45
C TYR A 797 -0.69 27.86 -5.82
N ALA A 798 0.02 28.80 -5.18
CA ALA A 798 -0.58 29.94 -4.49
C ALA A 798 -1.44 30.82 -5.41
N ASN A 799 -1.04 30.96 -6.68
CA ASN A 799 -1.76 31.74 -7.67
C ASN A 799 -2.67 30.89 -8.57
N GLY A 800 -2.64 29.56 -8.44
CA GLY A 800 -3.39 28.64 -9.30
C GLY A 800 -3.01 28.76 -10.78
N THR A 801 -1.72 28.98 -11.09
CA THR A 801 -1.26 29.20 -12.47
C THR A 801 -0.23 28.16 -12.88
N SER A 802 -0.37 27.57 -14.08
CA SER A 802 0.69 26.83 -14.77
C SER A 802 0.74 27.24 -16.23
N THR A 803 1.93 27.56 -16.73
CA THR A 803 2.13 27.95 -18.14
C THR A 803 1.84 26.77 -19.07
N TYR A 804 2.35 25.58 -18.73
CA TYR A 804 2.11 24.37 -19.50
C TYR A 804 0.61 24.04 -19.58
N LEU A 805 -0.10 24.08 -18.45
CA LEU A 805 -1.53 23.81 -18.45
C LEU A 805 -2.35 24.88 -19.18
N SER A 806 -2.07 26.16 -18.94
CA SER A 806 -2.90 27.26 -19.46
C SER A 806 -2.63 27.60 -20.92
N ASN A 807 -1.41 27.41 -21.42
CA ASN A 807 -1.05 27.74 -22.80
C ASN A 807 -0.96 26.52 -23.71
N ASP A 808 -0.40 25.41 -23.23
CA ASP A 808 -0.14 24.25 -24.10
C ASP A 808 -1.32 23.27 -24.03
N VAL A 809 -1.62 22.72 -22.85
CA VAL A 809 -2.70 21.72 -22.69
C VAL A 809 -4.07 22.33 -23.00
N ALA A 810 -4.43 23.48 -22.40
CA ALA A 810 -5.73 24.10 -22.60
C ALA A 810 -6.00 24.48 -24.06
N ASN A 811 -5.01 25.05 -24.77
CA ASN A 811 -5.18 25.37 -26.20
C ASN A 811 -5.21 24.12 -27.05
N TRP A 812 -4.41 23.10 -26.73
CA TRP A 812 -4.49 21.82 -27.40
C TRP A 812 -5.88 21.19 -27.31
N PHE A 813 -6.54 21.24 -26.15
CA PHE A 813 -7.94 20.81 -25.99
C PHE A 813 -8.89 21.60 -26.92
N ARG A 814 -8.74 22.92 -27.00
CA ARG A 814 -9.55 23.77 -27.91
C ARG A 814 -9.32 23.37 -29.37
N ASP A 815 -8.06 23.17 -29.76
CA ASP A 815 -7.69 22.76 -31.11
C ASP A 815 -8.30 21.41 -31.48
N GLN A 816 -8.32 20.43 -30.55
CA GLN A 816 -8.93 19.12 -30.82
C GLN A 816 -10.43 19.21 -31.00
N VAL A 817 -11.11 20.01 -30.17
CA VAL A 817 -12.57 20.22 -30.31
C VAL A 817 -12.91 20.99 -31.58
N GLU A 818 -12.10 21.98 -31.97
CA GLU A 818 -12.26 22.69 -33.24
C GLU A 818 -12.03 21.78 -34.45
N LYS A 819 -11.05 20.87 -34.37
CA LYS A 819 -10.72 19.91 -35.42
C LYS A 819 -11.82 18.86 -35.63
N TYR A 820 -12.55 18.50 -34.57
CA TYR A 820 -13.61 17.48 -34.61
C TYR A 820 -14.95 18.03 -34.10
N PRO A 821 -15.53 19.06 -34.75
CA PRO A 821 -16.71 19.75 -34.23
C PRO A 821 -17.97 18.89 -34.28
N ASP A 822 -17.98 17.89 -35.15
CA ASP A 822 -19.14 17.03 -35.40
C ASP A 822 -19.29 15.89 -34.41
N THR A 823 -18.32 15.60 -33.54
CA THR A 823 -18.45 14.51 -32.54
C THR A 823 -19.46 14.86 -31.46
N LYS A 824 -20.38 13.93 -31.17
CA LYS A 824 -21.38 14.11 -30.10
C LYS A 824 -20.73 14.09 -28.71
N TRP A 825 -19.84 13.13 -28.48
CA TRP A 825 -19.24 12.88 -27.17
C TRP A 825 -17.81 13.42 -27.10
N ARG A 826 -17.48 14.11 -26.02
CA ARG A 826 -16.15 14.61 -25.71
C ARG A 826 -15.67 13.96 -24.42
N ILE A 827 -14.72 13.04 -24.54
CA ILE A 827 -14.23 12.22 -23.43
C ILE A 827 -12.78 12.62 -23.16
N ALA A 828 -12.48 13.02 -21.93
CA ALA A 828 -11.11 13.24 -21.48
C ALA A 828 -10.63 12.02 -20.67
N ALA A 829 -9.35 11.68 -20.81
CA ALA A 829 -8.72 10.62 -20.01
C ALA A 829 -7.42 11.14 -19.41
N VAL A 830 -7.24 10.94 -18.10
CA VAL A 830 -6.11 11.43 -17.30
C VAL A 830 -5.79 10.44 -16.20
N HIS A 831 -4.56 10.46 -15.70
CA HIS A 831 -4.20 9.63 -14.56
C HIS A 831 -4.80 10.14 -13.25
N LYS A 832 -4.33 11.28 -12.71
CA LYS A 832 -4.79 11.75 -11.41
C LYS A 832 -6.18 12.37 -11.43
N ASN A 833 -6.86 12.23 -10.31
CA ASN A 833 -8.21 12.71 -10.07
C ASN A 833 -8.29 14.23 -9.99
N LEU A 834 -9.14 14.84 -10.81
CA LEU A 834 -9.61 16.22 -10.63
C LEU A 834 -10.55 16.34 -9.44
N PHE A 835 -11.36 15.30 -9.22
CA PHE A 835 -12.18 15.12 -8.02
C PHE A 835 -12.03 13.67 -7.56
N THR A 836 -11.85 13.49 -6.26
CA THR A 836 -11.85 12.19 -5.58
C THR A 836 -12.34 12.34 -4.15
N GLY A 837 -12.82 11.26 -3.55
CA GLY A 837 -13.28 11.15 -2.18
C GLY A 837 -12.30 10.43 -1.26
N SER A 838 -11.09 10.10 -1.72
CA SER A 838 -10.08 9.50 -0.86
C SER A 838 -8.87 10.43 -0.63
N GLY A 839 -7.70 9.85 -0.33
CA GLY A 839 -6.53 10.50 0.25
C GLY A 839 -6.01 11.75 -0.46
N HIS A 840 -6.34 11.95 -1.74
CA HIS A 840 -5.73 12.98 -2.59
C HIS A 840 -6.65 14.18 -2.91
N GLN A 841 -7.83 14.28 -2.28
CA GLN A 841 -8.75 15.41 -2.53
C GLN A 841 -8.11 16.79 -2.25
N THR A 842 -7.16 16.86 -1.30
CA THR A 842 -6.52 18.10 -0.86
C THR A 842 -5.17 18.37 -1.53
N ASP A 843 -4.77 17.57 -2.51
CA ASP A 843 -3.48 17.75 -3.16
C ASP A 843 -3.43 19.07 -3.95
N GLU A 844 -2.30 19.76 -3.85
CA GLU A 844 -2.12 21.09 -4.43
C GLU A 844 -2.12 21.06 -5.96
N ASP A 845 -1.62 19.98 -6.56
CA ASP A 845 -1.68 19.75 -8.00
C ASP A 845 -3.12 19.55 -8.48
N GLY A 846 -3.93 18.74 -7.79
CA GLY A 846 -5.36 18.62 -8.07
C GLY A 846 -6.08 19.98 -8.00
N ALA A 847 -5.78 20.81 -7.00
CA ALA A 847 -6.34 22.15 -6.90
C ALA A 847 -5.92 23.07 -8.08
N LEU A 848 -4.66 22.98 -8.51
CA LEU A 848 -4.11 23.72 -9.66
C LEU A 848 -4.76 23.30 -10.99
N PHE A 849 -4.89 22.00 -11.23
CA PHE A 849 -5.57 21.46 -12.40
C PHE A 849 -7.05 21.88 -12.41
N ARG A 850 -7.73 21.83 -11.24
CA ARG A 850 -9.10 22.31 -11.12
C ARG A 850 -9.22 23.80 -11.49
N ALA A 851 -8.29 24.64 -11.03
CA ALA A 851 -8.31 26.07 -11.33
C ALA A 851 -8.10 26.37 -12.83
N THR A 852 -7.31 25.55 -13.53
CA THR A 852 -6.88 25.82 -14.91
C THR A 852 -7.75 25.13 -15.95
N LEU A 853 -8.05 23.83 -15.77
CA LEU A 853 -8.71 23.01 -16.79
C LEU A 853 -10.23 22.92 -16.64
N LEU A 854 -10.80 23.04 -15.44
CA LEU A 854 -12.27 23.04 -15.30
C LEU A 854 -12.97 24.14 -16.11
N PRO A 855 -12.48 25.40 -16.15
CA PRO A 855 -13.05 26.42 -17.03
C PRO A 855 -13.00 26.02 -18.51
N VAL A 856 -11.92 25.35 -18.94
CA VAL A 856 -11.77 24.83 -20.30
C VAL A 856 -12.75 23.69 -20.55
N PHE A 857 -12.96 22.81 -19.57
CA PHE A 857 -13.92 21.72 -19.69
C PHE A 857 -15.36 22.23 -19.78
N GLN A 858 -15.69 23.30 -19.05
CA GLN A 858 -16.97 24.01 -19.21
C GLN A 858 -17.10 24.65 -20.60
N GLU A 859 -16.07 25.40 -21.03
CA GLU A 859 -16.02 26.09 -22.33
C GLU A 859 -16.25 25.10 -23.48
N LEU A 860 -15.62 23.93 -23.39
CA LEU A 860 -15.61 22.90 -24.42
C LEU A 860 -16.69 21.84 -24.22
N ASN A 861 -17.60 21.97 -23.26
CA ASN A 861 -18.64 20.98 -22.95
C ASN A 861 -18.07 19.55 -22.93
N ILE A 862 -17.03 19.33 -22.13
CA ILE A 862 -16.49 17.98 -21.90
C ILE A 862 -17.56 17.16 -21.18
N ASP A 863 -17.85 15.97 -21.68
CA ASP A 863 -18.98 15.18 -21.21
C ASP A 863 -18.59 14.23 -20.09
N PHE A 864 -17.46 13.57 -20.27
CA PHE A 864 -17.04 12.44 -19.46
C PHE A 864 -15.53 12.47 -19.26
N VAL A 865 -15.09 12.35 -18.01
CA VAL A 865 -13.67 12.32 -17.63
C VAL A 865 -13.39 10.98 -16.95
N ILE A 866 -12.50 10.21 -17.55
CA ILE A 866 -12.02 8.91 -17.04
C ILE A 866 -10.68 9.14 -16.35
N GLN A 867 -10.57 8.66 -15.11
CA GLN A 867 -9.45 8.95 -14.18
C GLN A 867 -8.98 7.68 -13.48
N GLY A 868 -7.70 7.60 -13.09
CA GLY A 868 -7.08 6.55 -12.27
C GLY A 868 -6.67 7.04 -10.88
N HIS A 869 -5.45 6.70 -10.44
CA HIS A 869 -4.71 7.15 -9.25
C HIS A 869 -5.31 6.82 -7.89
N ASP A 870 -6.54 7.27 -7.63
CA ASP A 870 -7.25 6.91 -6.40
C ASP A 870 -7.83 5.51 -6.54
N HIS A 871 -7.29 4.57 -5.77
CA HIS A 871 -7.62 3.14 -5.78
C HIS A 871 -9.00 2.80 -5.20
N ILE A 872 -10.04 3.48 -5.67
CA ILE A 872 -11.41 3.45 -5.20
C ILE A 872 -12.37 3.68 -6.38
N TYR A 873 -13.61 3.20 -6.27
CA TYR A 873 -14.63 3.39 -7.30
C TYR A 873 -15.44 4.65 -7.04
N GLU A 874 -15.59 5.50 -8.05
CA GLU A 874 -16.23 6.81 -7.90
C GLU A 874 -17.02 7.21 -9.13
N VAL A 875 -18.30 7.57 -8.94
CA VAL A 875 -19.16 8.19 -9.96
C VAL A 875 -19.60 9.56 -9.46
N MET A 876 -19.05 10.62 -10.06
CA MET A 876 -19.23 12.00 -9.61
C MET A 876 -19.82 12.89 -10.71
N GLY A 877 -20.84 13.69 -10.39
CA GLY A 877 -21.45 14.64 -11.33
C GLY A 877 -22.80 14.22 -11.93
N PRO A 878 -23.27 14.85 -13.02
CA PRO A 878 -22.60 15.90 -13.79
C PRO A 878 -22.32 17.16 -12.98
N ILE A 879 -21.08 17.62 -13.01
CA ILE A 879 -20.59 18.81 -12.31
C ILE A 879 -20.56 19.98 -13.29
N ASN A 880 -21.11 21.13 -12.88
CA ASN A 880 -20.82 22.40 -13.56
C ASN A 880 -19.39 22.81 -13.19
N ASN A 881 -18.48 22.80 -14.17
CA ASN A 881 -17.06 22.96 -13.91
C ASN A 881 -16.68 24.39 -13.49
N THR A 882 -17.53 25.38 -13.75
CA THR A 882 -17.32 26.76 -13.28
C THR A 882 -17.66 26.90 -11.79
N THR A 883 -18.82 26.38 -11.37
CA THR A 883 -19.29 26.52 -9.98
C THR A 883 -18.79 25.38 -9.08
N LYS A 884 -18.33 24.28 -9.67
CA LYS A 884 -17.95 23.02 -9.01
C LYS A 884 -19.09 22.42 -8.18
N THR A 885 -20.31 22.51 -8.69
CA THR A 885 -21.53 21.97 -8.07
C THR A 885 -22.26 21.05 -9.02
N ILE A 886 -23.10 20.16 -8.51
CA ILE A 886 -23.96 19.31 -9.35
C ILE A 886 -24.92 20.16 -10.19
N VAL A 887 -25.07 19.79 -11.47
CA VAL A 887 -26.08 20.39 -12.36
C VAL A 887 -27.48 19.96 -11.89
N PRO A 888 -28.37 20.90 -11.52
CA PRO A 888 -29.69 20.54 -11.01
C PRO A 888 -30.51 19.70 -12.01
N GLY A 889 -31.12 18.61 -11.51
CA GLY A 889 -31.97 17.73 -12.32
C GLY A 889 -31.24 16.88 -13.36
N SER A 890 -29.89 16.87 -13.34
CA SER A 890 -29.07 16.08 -14.26
C SER A 890 -28.97 14.60 -13.91
N VAL A 891 -29.36 14.21 -12.69
CA VAL A 891 -29.25 12.84 -12.18
C VAL A 891 -30.63 12.22 -11.99
N THR A 892 -30.85 11.05 -12.57
CA THR A 892 -32.10 10.28 -12.45
C THR A 892 -31.79 8.79 -12.30
N ASN A 893 -32.78 7.97 -11.94
CA ASN A 893 -32.67 6.49 -11.88
C ASN A 893 -31.55 5.95 -10.98
N VAL A 894 -31.14 6.71 -9.96
CA VAL A 894 -30.21 6.22 -8.92
C VAL A 894 -31.02 5.35 -7.95
N GLU A 895 -30.53 4.15 -7.70
CA GLU A 895 -31.09 3.24 -6.70
C GLU A 895 -30.50 3.56 -5.32
N LEU A 896 -31.36 3.61 -4.31
CA LEU A 896 -30.95 3.73 -2.92
C LEU A 896 -30.85 2.35 -2.28
N VAL A 897 -29.68 2.04 -1.75
CA VAL A 897 -29.37 0.82 -1.01
C VAL A 897 -28.90 1.16 0.40
N SER A 898 -28.82 0.16 1.28
CA SER A 898 -28.27 0.35 2.61
C SER A 898 -26.81 0.86 2.52
N PRO A 899 -26.48 2.00 3.15
CA PRO A 899 -25.12 2.50 3.17
C PRO A 899 -24.16 1.52 3.87
N ASP A 900 -22.95 1.44 3.33
CA ASP A 900 -21.81 0.73 3.93
C ASP A 900 -20.63 1.71 3.96
N SER A 901 -20.06 1.96 5.14
CA SER A 901 -19.06 3.01 5.33
C SER A 901 -17.83 2.85 4.43
N ASN A 902 -17.47 1.63 4.02
CA ASN A 902 -16.29 1.36 3.19
C ASN A 902 -16.63 1.13 1.72
N LYS A 903 -17.77 0.49 1.44
CA LYS A 903 -18.14 0.02 0.09
C LYS A 903 -19.10 0.96 -0.64
N ASN A 904 -19.98 1.64 0.09
CA ASN A 904 -20.97 2.55 -0.46
C ASN A 904 -21.54 3.50 0.61
N PRO A 905 -20.79 4.51 1.08
CA PRO A 905 -21.20 5.29 2.24
C PRO A 905 -22.40 6.19 1.96
N LYS A 906 -22.71 6.49 0.68
CA LYS A 906 -23.94 7.20 0.29
C LYS A 906 -25.13 6.27 0.05
N GLY A 907 -24.91 4.95 -0.01
CA GLY A 907 -25.98 4.00 -0.36
C GLY A 907 -26.60 4.28 -1.73
N GLN A 908 -25.82 4.74 -2.70
CA GLN A 908 -26.27 5.07 -4.05
C GLN A 908 -25.68 4.08 -5.05
N GLN A 909 -26.45 3.61 -6.03
CA GLN A 909 -25.93 2.80 -7.12
C GLN A 909 -26.68 2.99 -8.44
N GLY A 910 -26.02 2.63 -9.52
CA GLY A 910 -26.46 2.91 -10.89
C GLY A 910 -26.67 4.39 -11.18
N GLY A 911 -27.72 4.69 -11.97
CA GLY A 911 -28.06 6.06 -12.33
C GLY A 911 -28.03 6.35 -13.83
N THR A 912 -28.66 7.47 -14.19
CA THR A 912 -28.64 8.07 -15.52
C THR A 912 -28.25 9.55 -15.37
N PHE A 913 -27.13 9.91 -15.98
CA PHE A 913 -26.45 11.19 -15.80
C PHE A 913 -26.51 12.02 -17.08
N ASN A 914 -27.20 13.16 -17.06
CA ASN A 914 -27.36 14.04 -18.21
C ASN A 914 -26.28 15.13 -18.25
N VAL A 915 -25.28 14.92 -19.11
CA VAL A 915 -24.07 15.76 -19.21
C VAL A 915 -24.21 16.97 -20.13
N LYS A 916 -25.45 17.36 -20.48
CA LYS A 916 -25.69 18.50 -21.38
C LYS A 916 -25.02 19.80 -20.89
N ASP A 917 -25.11 20.07 -19.59
CA ASP A 917 -24.68 21.34 -18.97
C ASP A 917 -23.57 21.14 -17.91
N GLY A 918 -22.92 19.97 -17.89
CA GLY A 918 -21.84 19.64 -16.95
C GLY A 918 -21.16 18.30 -17.26
N THR A 919 -20.11 17.96 -16.52
CA THR A 919 -19.20 16.83 -16.80
C THR A 919 -19.34 15.74 -15.76
N LEU A 920 -19.39 14.48 -16.18
CA LEU A 920 -19.30 13.33 -15.28
C LEU A 920 -17.83 12.90 -15.11
N TYR A 921 -17.40 12.63 -13.89
CA TYR A 921 -16.06 12.15 -13.53
C TYR A 921 -16.14 10.73 -12.98
N PHE A 922 -15.22 9.87 -13.41
CA PHE A 922 -15.31 8.43 -13.14
C PHE A 922 -13.94 7.79 -12.90
N VAL A 923 -13.89 6.93 -11.88
CA VAL A 923 -12.79 6.02 -11.56
C VAL A 923 -13.41 4.65 -11.28
N ASN A 924 -12.84 3.58 -11.84
CA ASN A 924 -13.38 2.24 -11.67
C ASN A 924 -12.75 1.44 -10.53
N GLY A 925 -11.86 2.06 -9.76
CA GLY A 925 -10.96 1.41 -8.81
C GLY A 925 -9.58 1.21 -9.42
N THR A 926 -9.05 0.00 -9.28
CA THR A 926 -7.72 -0.37 -9.78
C THR A 926 -7.76 -1.83 -10.21
N CYS A 927 -7.05 -2.16 -11.28
CA CYS A 927 -6.87 -3.55 -11.71
C CYS A 927 -5.73 -4.27 -10.95
N GLY A 928 -5.01 -3.56 -10.09
CA GLY A 928 -3.96 -4.08 -9.24
C GLY A 928 -4.47 -4.43 -7.84
N ARG A 929 -3.55 -4.39 -6.88
CA ARG A 929 -3.78 -4.82 -5.49
C ARG A 929 -4.15 -3.68 -4.52
N LYS A 930 -3.61 -2.48 -4.70
CA LYS A 930 -3.73 -1.37 -3.74
C LYS A 930 -5.19 -0.94 -3.56
N ARG A 931 -5.57 -0.43 -2.40
CA ARG A 931 -6.95 -0.05 -2.10
C ARG A 931 -6.98 1.20 -1.26
N TYR A 932 -7.81 2.16 -1.65
CA TYR A 932 -8.14 3.31 -0.83
C TYR A 932 -9.58 3.20 -0.32
N TYR A 933 -9.86 3.95 0.74
CA TYR A 933 -11.15 3.91 1.44
C TYR A 933 -11.79 5.30 1.40
N PRO A 934 -13.12 5.35 1.33
CA PRO A 934 -13.84 6.60 1.18
C PRO A 934 -13.68 7.47 2.43
N TYR A 935 -13.49 8.78 2.26
CA TYR A 935 -13.67 9.75 3.31
C TYR A 935 -15.15 9.94 3.64
N THR A 936 -15.41 10.30 4.89
CA THR A 936 -16.69 10.78 5.40
C THR A 936 -16.97 12.22 4.94
N GLN A 937 -18.22 12.65 5.03
CA GLN A 937 -18.61 14.03 4.74
C GLN A 937 -17.79 15.04 5.56
N ASP A 938 -17.64 14.80 6.87
CA ASP A 938 -16.90 15.69 7.76
C ASP A 938 -15.40 15.80 7.38
N GLU A 939 -14.78 14.69 6.98
CA GLU A 939 -13.39 14.68 6.50
C GLU A 939 -13.22 15.46 5.19
N MET A 940 -14.19 15.34 4.27
CA MET A 940 -14.20 16.14 3.04
C MET A 940 -14.35 17.63 3.36
N GLU A 941 -15.32 17.99 4.19
CA GLU A 941 -15.59 19.39 4.56
C GLU A 941 -14.43 20.03 5.33
N ALA A 942 -13.73 19.27 6.18
CA ALA A 942 -12.52 19.73 6.87
C ALA A 942 -11.38 20.10 5.90
N GLY A 943 -11.38 19.53 4.69
CA GLY A 943 -10.41 19.82 3.63
C GLY A 943 -10.68 21.10 2.85
N PHE A 944 -11.79 21.82 3.10
CA PHE A 944 -12.25 22.93 2.27
C PHE A 944 -11.19 23.98 1.99
N ASP A 945 -10.41 24.33 3.01
CA ASP A 945 -9.37 25.34 2.89
C ASP A 945 -8.27 24.98 1.88
N LYS A 946 -8.08 23.71 1.58
CA LYS A 946 -7.11 23.22 0.60
C LYS A 946 -7.74 23.03 -0.78
N HIS A 947 -8.84 22.29 -0.87
CA HIS A 947 -9.40 21.92 -2.18
C HIS A 947 -10.29 23.01 -2.81
N LYS A 948 -10.84 23.95 -2.02
CA LYS A 948 -11.70 25.06 -2.48
C LYS A 948 -12.89 24.60 -3.32
N VAL A 949 -13.66 23.64 -2.81
CA VAL A 949 -14.89 23.10 -3.42
C VAL A 949 -15.96 23.01 -2.34
N GLU A 950 -17.01 23.80 -2.47
CA GLU A 950 -18.10 23.82 -1.51
C GLU A 950 -19.03 22.61 -1.73
N GLY A 951 -19.52 21.99 -0.65
CA GLY A 951 -20.41 20.83 -0.76
C GLY A 951 -19.77 19.63 -1.46
N TYR A 952 -18.47 19.36 -1.23
CA TYR A 952 -17.71 18.32 -1.95
C TYR A 952 -18.41 16.95 -1.88
N TRP A 953 -18.95 16.58 -0.73
CA TRP A 953 -19.71 15.33 -0.53
C TRP A 953 -20.89 15.16 -1.51
N ASP A 954 -21.49 16.26 -1.96
CA ASP A 954 -22.62 16.24 -2.89
C ASP A 954 -22.19 15.93 -4.33
N LEU A 955 -20.88 15.98 -4.63
CA LEU A 955 -20.37 15.65 -5.96
C LEU A 955 -20.53 14.16 -6.30
N PHE A 956 -20.55 13.29 -5.29
CA PHE A 956 -20.78 11.85 -5.44
C PHE A 956 -22.28 11.60 -5.62
N THR A 957 -22.71 11.42 -6.86
CA THR A 957 -24.13 11.30 -7.24
C THR A 957 -24.52 9.88 -7.62
N GLY A 958 -23.53 9.05 -7.97
CA GLY A 958 -23.67 7.62 -8.18
C GLY A 958 -23.00 6.81 -7.07
N LYS A 959 -22.59 5.58 -7.38
CA LYS A 959 -21.87 4.74 -6.43
C LYS A 959 -20.46 5.28 -6.18
N TYR A 960 -20.07 5.24 -4.91
CA TYR A 960 -18.80 5.72 -4.40
C TYR A 960 -18.34 4.76 -3.31
N GLY A 961 -17.09 4.31 -3.31
CA GLY A 961 -16.57 3.39 -2.28
C GLY A 961 -15.71 2.27 -2.85
N GLN A 962 -15.32 1.31 -2.02
CA GLN A 962 -14.31 0.31 -2.38
C GLN A 962 -14.92 -0.97 -3.01
N PRO A 963 -14.56 -1.34 -4.26
CA PRO A 963 -14.90 -2.64 -4.86
C PRO A 963 -14.44 -3.87 -4.07
N GLY A 964 -13.32 -3.78 -3.36
CA GLY A 964 -12.74 -4.86 -2.55
C GLY A 964 -11.97 -5.92 -3.34
N ALA A 965 -11.94 -5.83 -4.67
CA ALA A 965 -11.24 -6.73 -5.58
C ALA A 965 -10.77 -5.95 -6.83
N PRO A 966 -9.79 -6.48 -7.60
CA PRO A 966 -9.34 -5.85 -8.84
C PRO A 966 -10.50 -5.61 -9.80
N ALA A 967 -10.53 -4.46 -10.46
CA ALA A 967 -11.67 -4.02 -11.26
C ALA A 967 -11.28 -3.58 -12.68
N PHE A 968 -12.24 -3.72 -13.60
CA PHE A 968 -12.19 -3.18 -14.95
C PHE A 968 -13.59 -2.74 -15.39
N SER A 969 -13.68 -1.88 -16.40
CA SER A 969 -14.96 -1.43 -16.95
C SER A 969 -15.11 -1.74 -18.43
N GLU A 970 -16.29 -2.23 -18.79
CA GLU A 970 -16.84 -2.20 -20.15
C GLU A 970 -17.53 -0.86 -20.36
N ILE A 971 -17.13 -0.11 -21.38
CA ILE A 971 -17.77 1.16 -21.74
C ILE A 971 -18.29 1.08 -23.16
N SER A 972 -19.61 1.14 -23.31
CA SER A 972 -20.32 1.12 -24.60
C SER A 972 -20.73 2.54 -24.97
N VAL A 973 -20.36 2.99 -26.16
CA VAL A 973 -20.62 4.35 -26.65
C VAL A 973 -21.51 4.28 -27.89
N SER A 974 -22.68 4.89 -27.82
CA SER A 974 -23.65 4.97 -28.92
C SER A 974 -23.99 6.42 -29.25
N SER A 975 -24.74 6.66 -30.32
CA SER A 975 -25.24 7.99 -30.66
C SER A 975 -26.30 8.51 -29.67
N SER A 976 -26.89 7.67 -28.81
CA SER A 976 -27.88 8.07 -27.80
C SER A 976 -27.26 8.24 -26.41
N GLU A 977 -26.44 7.29 -25.98
CA GLU A 977 -25.93 7.18 -24.61
C GLU A 977 -24.54 6.54 -24.53
N ILE A 978 -23.86 6.72 -23.40
CA ILE A 978 -22.71 5.92 -22.97
C ILE A 978 -23.18 5.04 -21.81
N GLU A 979 -22.99 3.72 -21.88
CA GLU A 979 -23.26 2.79 -20.79
C GLU A 979 -21.94 2.28 -20.21
N VAL A 980 -21.79 2.36 -18.89
CA VAL A 980 -20.62 1.89 -18.15
C VAL A 980 -21.03 0.73 -17.27
N LYS A 981 -20.36 -0.43 -17.43
CA LYS A 981 -20.47 -1.59 -16.55
C LYS A 981 -19.11 -1.88 -15.95
N THR A 982 -19.03 -1.90 -14.63
CA THR A 982 -17.78 -2.21 -13.93
C THR A 982 -17.88 -3.58 -13.29
N TYR A 983 -16.84 -4.38 -13.48
CA TYR A 983 -16.74 -5.74 -12.97
C TYR A 983 -15.54 -5.86 -12.04
N THR A 984 -15.68 -6.63 -10.97
CA THR A 984 -14.54 -7.15 -10.23
C THR A 984 -14.12 -8.51 -10.79
N SER A 985 -12.83 -8.83 -10.66
CA SER A 985 -12.24 -10.11 -11.06
C SER A 985 -11.66 -10.86 -9.86
N ASP A 986 -11.79 -12.19 -9.85
CA ASP A 986 -11.16 -13.06 -8.85
C ASP A 986 -9.98 -13.88 -9.44
N ALA A 987 -9.35 -14.69 -8.59
CA ALA A 987 -8.21 -15.53 -8.98
C ALA A 987 -8.54 -16.64 -10.01
N ASN A 988 -9.83 -16.89 -10.27
CA ASN A 988 -10.31 -17.86 -11.27
C ASN A 988 -10.74 -17.17 -12.57
N ALA A 989 -10.37 -15.90 -12.74
CA ALA A 989 -10.77 -15.05 -13.84
C ALA A 989 -12.30 -14.97 -14.05
N GLN A 990 -13.07 -14.96 -12.95
CA GLN A 990 -14.53 -14.79 -12.99
C GLN A 990 -14.92 -13.33 -12.79
N ALA A 991 -15.83 -12.84 -13.64
CA ALA A 991 -16.38 -11.49 -13.57
C ALA A 991 -17.57 -11.42 -12.62
N THR A 992 -17.58 -10.46 -11.69
CA THR A 992 -18.76 -10.10 -10.90
C THR A 992 -19.15 -8.65 -11.20
N LEU A 993 -20.38 -8.42 -11.66
CA LEU A 993 -20.87 -7.06 -11.91
C LEU A 993 -20.92 -6.28 -10.60
N PHE A 994 -20.18 -5.17 -10.55
CA PHE A 994 -20.09 -4.31 -9.37
C PHE A 994 -21.07 -3.14 -9.42
N ASP A 995 -21.22 -2.50 -10.59
CA ASP A 995 -22.12 -1.36 -10.80
C ASP A 995 -22.39 -1.15 -12.30
N THR A 996 -23.50 -0.48 -12.61
CA THR A 996 -23.88 -0.14 -13.99
C THR A 996 -24.61 1.20 -14.06
N PHE A 997 -24.15 2.11 -14.90
CA PHE A 997 -24.81 3.40 -15.08
C PHE A 997 -24.77 3.91 -16.52
N LYS A 998 -25.57 4.95 -16.79
CA LYS A 998 -25.72 5.55 -18.12
C LYS A 998 -25.42 7.03 -18.14
N ILE A 999 -24.82 7.49 -19.22
CA ILE A 999 -24.58 8.91 -19.52
C ILE A 999 -25.42 9.27 -20.75
N VAL A 1000 -26.22 10.32 -20.64
CA VAL A 1000 -27.09 10.80 -21.72
C VAL A 1000 -26.82 12.27 -21.99
N LYS A 1001 -27.20 12.74 -23.17
CA LYS A 1001 -27.13 14.16 -23.54
C LYS A 1001 -28.48 14.56 -24.15
N ASN A 1002 -29.48 14.72 -23.28
CA ASN A 1002 -30.86 15.01 -23.65
C ASN A 1002 -31.24 16.45 -23.29
N GLY A 1003 -32.00 17.14 -24.15
CA GLY A 1003 -32.63 18.41 -23.79
C GLY A 1003 -33.89 18.15 -22.98
N ASN A 1004 -34.06 18.79 -21.81
CA ASN A 1004 -35.32 18.73 -21.07
C ASN A 1004 -36.04 20.09 -21.14
N THR A 1005 -37.34 20.02 -21.47
CA THR A 1005 -38.37 21.07 -21.57
C THR A 1005 -38.39 21.93 -22.85
N GLY A 1006 -39.54 21.91 -23.53
CA GLY A 1006 -39.70 22.37 -24.91
C GLY A 1006 -39.51 23.85 -25.14
N ILE A 1007 -38.41 24.21 -25.80
CA ILE A 1007 -38.29 25.30 -26.75
C ILE A 1007 -37.32 24.80 -27.83
N GLU A 1008 -37.76 24.74 -29.09
CA GLU A 1008 -36.84 24.54 -30.21
C GLU A 1008 -35.89 25.74 -30.28
N GLU A 1009 -34.63 25.54 -29.90
CA GLU A 1009 -33.60 26.53 -30.19
C GLU A 1009 -33.15 26.38 -31.63
N ASN A 1010 -33.63 27.33 -32.45
CA ASN A 1010 -33.04 27.70 -33.73
C ASN A 1010 -31.54 27.98 -33.53
N LYS A 1011 -30.69 26.96 -33.77
CA LYS A 1011 -29.24 27.15 -33.89
C LYS A 1011 -28.93 27.89 -35.19
N GLN A 1012 -29.04 29.22 -35.18
CA GLN A 1012 -28.14 30.02 -36.00
C GLN A 1012 -26.77 30.02 -35.34
N SER A 1013 -25.77 29.58 -36.09
CA SER A 1013 -24.37 29.52 -35.71
C SER A 1013 -23.82 30.90 -35.32
N ALA A 1014 -23.87 31.23 -34.03
CA ALA A 1014 -22.96 32.23 -33.49
C ALA A 1014 -21.54 31.62 -33.52
N LYS A 1015 -20.60 32.25 -34.23
CA LYS A 1015 -19.18 31.91 -34.13
C LYS A 1015 -18.79 31.94 -32.65
N LEU A 1016 -18.43 30.79 -32.08
CA LEU A 1016 -18.01 30.68 -30.68
C LEU A 1016 -16.66 31.37 -30.41
N TYR A 1017 -15.87 31.62 -31.47
CA TYR A 1017 -14.51 32.15 -31.36
C TYR A 1017 -14.44 33.65 -31.67
N PRO A 1018 -13.53 34.38 -31.00
CA PRO A 1018 -13.29 35.76 -31.35
C PRO A 1018 -12.66 35.87 -32.75
N THR A 1019 -13.12 36.80 -33.57
CA THR A 1019 -12.46 37.11 -34.84
C THR A 1019 -11.14 37.81 -34.56
N TYR A 1020 -10.02 37.26 -35.01
CA TYR A 1020 -8.73 37.95 -34.97
C TYR A 1020 -8.71 39.03 -36.06
N ALA A 1021 -8.47 40.27 -35.67
CA ALA A 1021 -8.46 41.39 -36.59
C ALA A 1021 -7.26 42.30 -36.30
N LYS A 1022 -6.52 42.63 -37.35
CA LYS A 1022 -5.46 43.62 -37.29
C LYS A 1022 -6.02 45.03 -37.40
N ASP A 1023 -6.70 45.33 -38.51
CA ASP A 1023 -7.22 46.67 -38.78
C ASP A 1023 -8.73 46.69 -39.12
N LYS A 1024 -9.28 45.60 -39.69
CA LYS A 1024 -10.67 45.53 -40.13
C LYS A 1024 -11.31 44.18 -39.86
N ILE A 1025 -12.63 44.18 -39.69
CA ILE A 1025 -13.48 43.00 -39.59
C ILE A 1025 -14.52 43.05 -40.71
N ASN A 1026 -14.78 41.92 -41.37
CA ASN A 1026 -15.82 41.84 -42.40
C ASN A 1026 -17.20 41.66 -41.75
N THR A 1027 -18.20 42.38 -42.24
CA THR A 1027 -19.61 42.23 -41.84
C THR A 1027 -20.50 42.01 -43.06
N THR A 1028 -21.55 41.22 -42.90
CA THR A 1028 -22.58 40.99 -43.93
C THR A 1028 -23.88 41.72 -43.60
N GLU A 1029 -23.94 42.49 -42.52
CA GLU A 1029 -25.13 43.23 -42.09
C GLU A 1029 -25.31 44.48 -42.97
N SER A 1030 -26.50 44.66 -43.54
CA SER A 1030 -26.91 45.91 -44.19
C SER A 1030 -27.57 46.85 -43.18
N ASP A 1031 -27.65 48.14 -43.50
CA ASP A 1031 -28.38 49.16 -42.71
C ASP A 1031 -27.86 49.32 -41.26
N ILE A 1032 -26.53 49.23 -41.09
CA ILE A 1032 -25.86 49.44 -39.81
C ILE A 1032 -26.02 50.91 -39.40
N ILE A 1033 -26.52 51.15 -38.20
CA ILE A 1033 -26.72 52.49 -37.62
C ILE A 1033 -25.62 52.88 -36.65
N ARG A 1034 -24.98 51.90 -36.00
CA ARG A 1034 -23.89 52.12 -35.03
C ARG A 1034 -23.09 50.85 -34.84
N VAL A 1035 -21.79 50.99 -34.59
CA VAL A 1035 -20.93 49.91 -34.11
C VAL A 1035 -20.13 50.38 -32.90
N ASN A 1036 -20.09 49.57 -31.85
CA ASN A 1036 -19.33 49.82 -30.63
C ASN A 1036 -18.43 48.63 -30.31
N ALA A 1037 -17.17 48.86 -29.94
CA ALA A 1037 -16.36 47.88 -29.22
C ALA A 1037 -16.44 48.13 -27.71
N ILE A 1038 -16.51 47.07 -26.92
CA ILE A 1038 -16.53 47.12 -25.46
C ILE A 1038 -15.34 46.30 -24.97
N ASP A 1039 -14.45 46.93 -24.19
CA ASP A 1039 -13.34 46.20 -23.55
C ASP A 1039 -13.80 45.45 -22.30
N LEU A 1040 -12.91 44.61 -21.73
CA LEU A 1040 -13.21 43.81 -20.53
C LEU A 1040 -13.54 44.64 -19.28
N THR A 1041 -13.24 45.95 -19.28
CA THR A 1041 -13.61 46.88 -18.19
C THR A 1041 -15.00 47.50 -18.37
N GLY A 1042 -15.66 47.21 -19.50
CA GLY A 1042 -16.96 47.76 -19.86
C GLY A 1042 -16.89 49.12 -20.54
N LYS A 1043 -15.69 49.61 -20.90
CA LYS A 1043 -15.53 50.89 -21.60
C LYS A 1043 -15.86 50.74 -23.08
N ILE A 1044 -16.62 51.69 -23.60
CA ILE A 1044 -17.20 51.65 -24.95
C ILE A 1044 -16.41 52.55 -25.91
N TYR A 1045 -16.04 52.00 -27.06
CA TYR A 1045 -15.34 52.66 -28.17
C TYR A 1045 -16.24 52.63 -29.40
N PRO A 1046 -16.75 53.77 -29.89
CA PRO A 1046 -17.45 53.83 -31.16
C PRO A 1046 -16.49 53.49 -32.30
N LEU A 1047 -16.89 52.58 -33.19
CA LEU A 1047 -16.07 52.15 -34.32
C LEU A 1047 -16.61 52.70 -35.65
N PRO A 1048 -15.74 53.16 -36.57
CA PRO A 1048 -16.13 53.43 -37.95
C PRO A 1048 -16.53 52.13 -38.68
N PHE A 1049 -17.49 52.22 -39.60
CA PHE A 1049 -17.94 51.08 -40.40
C PHE A 1049 -18.45 51.53 -41.78
N ASP A 1050 -18.46 50.59 -42.72
CA ASP A 1050 -19.19 50.65 -43.99
C ASP A 1050 -20.05 49.38 -44.16
N ASN A 1051 -20.76 49.25 -45.28
CA ASN A 1051 -21.68 48.13 -45.53
C ASN A 1051 -20.99 46.77 -45.69
N GLN A 1052 -19.66 46.71 -45.62
CA GLN A 1052 -18.87 45.47 -45.76
C GLN A 1052 -17.83 45.29 -44.64
N HIS A 1053 -17.42 46.36 -43.95
CA HIS A 1053 -16.32 46.33 -42.99
C HIS A 1053 -16.54 47.19 -41.75
N ILE A 1054 -15.95 46.77 -40.63
CA ILE A 1054 -15.83 47.52 -39.37
C ILE A 1054 -14.34 47.80 -39.14
N ASP A 1055 -13.98 49.07 -38.90
CA ASP A 1055 -12.61 49.49 -38.66
C ASP A 1055 -12.27 49.41 -37.17
N VAL A 1056 -11.26 48.59 -36.85
CA VAL A 1056 -10.75 48.36 -35.49
C VAL A 1056 -9.31 48.80 -35.29
N SER A 1057 -8.72 49.50 -36.27
CA SER A 1057 -7.33 49.97 -36.22
C SER A 1057 -7.02 50.89 -35.04
N ASN A 1058 -8.03 51.62 -34.54
CA ASN A 1058 -7.91 52.53 -33.40
C ASN A 1058 -8.00 51.83 -32.02
N LEU A 1059 -8.25 50.52 -31.98
CA LEU A 1059 -8.22 49.75 -30.73
C LEU A 1059 -6.79 49.32 -30.40
N THR A 1060 -6.45 49.33 -29.12
CA THR A 1060 -5.22 48.71 -28.61
C THR A 1060 -5.32 47.18 -28.65
N ASP A 1061 -4.21 46.48 -28.59
CA ASP A 1061 -4.22 45.01 -28.53
C ASP A 1061 -4.97 44.53 -27.28
N GLY A 1062 -5.86 43.54 -27.46
CA GLY A 1062 -6.76 43.09 -26.41
C GLY A 1062 -8.04 42.43 -26.92
N ILE A 1063 -8.86 41.98 -25.98
CA ILE A 1063 -10.14 41.32 -26.25
C ILE A 1063 -11.26 42.36 -26.17
N TYR A 1064 -12.11 42.40 -27.20
CA TYR A 1064 -13.26 43.29 -27.26
C TYR A 1064 -14.52 42.52 -27.65
N VAL A 1065 -15.68 43.00 -27.19
CA VAL A 1065 -16.99 42.64 -27.73
C VAL A 1065 -17.44 43.75 -28.67
N VAL A 1066 -17.51 43.45 -29.97
CA VAL A 1066 -18.04 44.37 -30.97
C VAL A 1066 -19.54 44.17 -31.10
N GLN A 1067 -20.31 45.22 -30.86
CA GLN A 1067 -21.76 45.28 -31.01
C GLN A 1067 -22.12 46.09 -32.25
N ILE A 1068 -22.83 45.45 -33.18
CA ILE A 1068 -23.34 46.01 -34.43
C ILE A 1068 -24.84 46.24 -34.26
N PHE A 1069 -25.27 47.49 -34.37
CA PHE A 1069 -26.67 47.89 -34.26
C PHE A 1069 -27.21 48.15 -35.67
N THR A 1070 -28.33 47.54 -36.03
CA THR A 1070 -29.11 47.83 -37.24
C THR A 1070 -30.51 48.33 -36.84
N ASN A 1071 -31.32 48.73 -37.81
CA ASN A 1071 -32.71 49.16 -37.54
C ASN A 1071 -33.61 48.05 -36.94
N GLU A 1072 -33.24 46.77 -37.11
CA GLU A 1072 -34.08 45.64 -36.71
C GLU A 1072 -33.52 44.86 -35.50
N LYS A 1073 -32.19 44.84 -35.31
CA LYS A 1073 -31.54 44.00 -34.32
C LYS A 1073 -30.18 44.54 -33.87
N THR A 1074 -29.69 44.00 -32.76
CA THR A 1074 -28.30 44.16 -32.33
C THR A 1074 -27.59 42.82 -32.40
N ARG A 1075 -26.46 42.75 -33.09
CA ARG A 1075 -25.57 41.58 -33.16
C ARG A 1075 -24.31 41.85 -32.37
N SER A 1076 -23.80 40.87 -31.63
CA SER A 1076 -22.52 40.99 -30.92
C SER A 1076 -21.56 39.91 -31.39
N GLU A 1077 -20.28 40.26 -31.51
CA GLU A 1077 -19.19 39.31 -31.78
C GLU A 1077 -17.97 39.62 -30.93
N ARG A 1078 -17.25 38.59 -30.48
CA ARG A 1078 -15.98 38.78 -29.79
C ARG A 1078 -14.88 38.97 -30.83
N ILE A 1079 -13.88 39.79 -30.53
CA ILE A 1079 -12.69 39.96 -31.35
C ILE A 1079 -11.44 39.96 -30.46
N VAL A 1080 -10.33 39.49 -31.02
CA VAL A 1080 -9.00 39.74 -30.47
C VAL A 1080 -8.29 40.70 -31.41
N LYS A 1081 -8.06 41.92 -30.92
CA LYS A 1081 -7.21 42.89 -31.60
C LYS A 1081 -5.76 42.51 -31.32
N THR A 1082 -5.00 42.25 -32.38
CA THR A 1082 -3.56 41.98 -32.31
C THR A 1082 -2.82 42.83 -33.34
N SER A 1083 -1.68 43.36 -32.95
CA SER A 1083 -0.72 44.04 -33.84
C SER A 1083 0.19 43.06 -34.57
N ARG A 1084 0.27 41.81 -34.08
CA ARG A 1084 1.00 40.67 -34.66
C ARG A 1084 0.16 39.95 -35.70
#